data_AF-A0A6N6KBK0-F1
#
_entry.id   AF-A0A6N6KBK0-F1
#
_cell.length_a   1.000
_cell.length_b   1.000
_cell.length_c   1.000
_cell.angle_alpha   90.00
_cell.angle_beta   90.00
_cell.angle_gamma   90.00
#
_symmetry.space_group_name_H-M   'P 1'
#
loop_
_entity.id
_entity.type
_entity.pdbx_description
1 polymer ?
#
loop_
_entity_poly.entity_id
_entity_poly.type
_entity_poly.pdbx_seq_one_letter_code
_entity_poly.pdbx_strand_id
1 'polypeptide(L)'
;MCLSLQVNAQKLEQFSEDTGEFMVQLEEMMTISKNQKLEETFFNFQASFLGGNFTDEEKARVIKTSSGMLSNGLRAKPHFQDFLDGLVALKLRANGTELLQQWLNVLDQMILDMAVEKAKPIKSYLEFSKDLFAGNTLRKSPKGGTTWLALSDEFELAYEDKQALIKYAQTDIKAKRLQDSIMISETSGAFYPGKRIWVGKGGKVDWSRYEYDQNIYAELGDYEIEVIKSIYESRNSKMHHPLYFGNNVVEGTFTDKLGKYSAEKGGSYPRFESNAKVLNINNVGEGVKLVGGFRLHGTTVFGYGDKQNKSEIIITNNRGRTVLKGKSEQFKIRRGELISGSNVETNLYYGKDSINHPSVNLRYDINKQKIQLVRGDRGSDRNPFYDSYRDFNISTENIDVYIETDSLIIGKPTVSIARKGPVEFESLQFFNPGDYQRIQNIATANPLAIMKATVEYEGTNFINANLLASRINSKFTVKNIESLLYDLVARGFVDYDPEEQLIEVKQKVMHYVDADREFVDYDHLKIISDTRGINAAMKMGRLDMVVNGVERVIFSQKNRVAMKPLGNQLLMKKVRNFDADGKVFAGFTSMQGKDFHFDYENFNIRGDSIRYFDLFVPTGGLDKNKQPLAYSIGSRIEHASGTLLIDSPDNKSGKEDIEMFPSFQSKGKSYVYYFRDSTQNFAYKRDSFYFELKPFSLNKLDKLNASALEFKGSLFSSDIFPEIKESIRLREDQSLGFIHLTQDKGLPVYT
;
A
#
# COMPACT_ATOMS: atom_id res chain seq x y z
N MET A 1 84.60 -7.73 59.19
CA MET A 1 83.56 -6.82 59.74
C MET A 1 83.31 -5.78 58.65
N CYS A 2 82.44 -6.09 57.68
CA CYS A 2 82.11 -5.18 56.57
C CYS A 2 80.73 -4.60 56.83
N LEU A 3 80.67 -3.28 57.03
CA LEU A 3 79.41 -2.54 57.11
C LEU A 3 78.70 -2.60 55.76
N SER A 4 77.50 -3.18 55.74
CA SER A 4 76.51 -3.00 54.70
C SER A 4 75.81 -1.65 54.89
N LEU A 5 76.11 -0.67 54.03
CA LEU A 5 75.30 0.54 53.90
C LEU A 5 74.03 0.16 53.13
N GLN A 6 72.92 -0.01 53.84
CA GLN A 6 71.59 0.07 53.25
C GLN A 6 71.31 1.53 52.90
N VAL A 7 71.34 1.85 51.61
CA VAL A 7 70.75 3.10 51.11
C VAL A 7 69.24 2.92 51.17
N ASN A 8 68.63 3.53 52.18
CA ASN A 8 67.19 3.79 52.19
C ASN A 8 66.93 4.86 51.12
N ALA A 9 66.45 4.45 49.95
CA ALA A 9 65.81 5.38 49.03
C ALA A 9 64.54 5.88 49.72
N GLN A 10 64.57 7.10 50.26
CA GLN A 10 63.35 7.76 50.73
C GLN A 10 62.38 7.85 49.54
N LYS A 11 61.19 7.31 49.71
CA LYS A 11 60.11 7.43 48.74
C LYS A 11 59.78 8.91 48.62
N LEU A 12 59.94 9.50 47.44
CA LEU A 12 59.60 10.91 47.19
C LEU A 12 58.09 11.11 47.42
N GLU A 13 57.73 11.87 48.46
CA GLU A 13 56.33 12.17 48.80
C GLU A 13 55.85 13.52 48.24
N GLN A 14 56.78 14.44 47.98
CA GLN A 14 56.53 15.77 47.41
C GLN A 14 57.74 16.19 46.57
N PHE A 15 57.52 17.00 45.52
CA PHE A 15 58.61 17.55 44.72
C PHE A 15 59.22 18.81 45.34
N SER A 16 60.48 19.10 45.03
CA SER A 16 61.13 20.37 45.41
C SER A 16 60.43 21.57 44.77
N GLU A 17 60.35 22.69 45.50
CA GLU A 17 59.86 23.97 44.97
C GLU A 17 60.88 24.65 44.04
N ASP A 18 62.17 24.26 44.13
CA ASP A 18 63.19 24.69 43.19
C ASP A 18 62.96 24.05 41.81
N THR A 19 62.90 24.89 40.77
CA THR A 19 62.59 24.43 39.41
C THR A 19 63.65 23.47 38.86
N GLY A 20 64.93 23.66 39.19
CA GLY A 20 66.01 22.78 38.74
C GLY A 20 65.93 21.41 39.38
N GLU A 21 65.75 21.36 40.70
CA GLU A 21 65.61 20.12 41.46
C GLU A 21 64.31 19.37 41.12
N PHE A 22 63.20 20.08 40.93
CA PHE A 22 61.94 19.50 40.42
C PHE A 22 62.15 18.73 39.12
N MET A 23 62.89 19.30 38.16
CA MET A 23 63.12 18.66 36.88
C MET A 23 63.94 17.37 37.01
N VAL A 24 64.95 17.34 37.88
CA VAL A 24 65.74 16.12 38.17
C VAL A 24 64.87 15.03 38.78
N GLN A 25 64.04 15.39 39.76
CA GLN A 25 63.13 14.45 40.43
C GLN A 25 62.05 13.92 39.47
N LEU A 26 61.51 14.77 38.60
CA LEU A 26 60.53 14.40 37.59
C LEU A 26 61.15 13.48 36.52
N GLU A 27 62.39 13.74 36.11
CA GLU A 27 63.15 12.88 35.18
C GLU A 27 63.30 11.47 35.74
N GLU A 28 63.78 11.35 36.97
CA GLU A 28 63.96 10.06 37.63
C GLU A 28 62.64 9.28 37.66
N MET A 29 61.55 9.93 38.08
CA MET A 29 60.23 9.31 38.14
C MET A 29 59.72 8.84 36.76
N MET A 30 59.92 9.63 35.71
CA MET A 30 59.43 9.31 34.37
C MET A 30 60.29 8.25 33.65
N THR A 31 61.59 8.19 33.95
CA THR A 31 62.55 7.32 33.25
C THR A 31 62.88 6.01 33.97
N ILE A 32 62.57 5.86 35.26
CA ILE A 32 62.90 4.66 36.06
C ILE A 32 62.41 3.33 35.44
N SER A 33 61.29 3.39 34.71
CA SER A 33 60.68 2.21 34.07
C SER A 33 61.29 1.84 32.71
N LYS A 34 62.21 2.66 32.17
CA LYS A 34 62.78 2.55 30.81
C LYS A 34 61.72 2.48 29.71
N ASN A 35 60.59 3.16 29.93
CA ASN A 35 59.52 3.23 28.96
C ASN A 35 59.79 4.40 28.00
N GLN A 36 60.13 4.07 26.76
CA GLN A 36 60.45 5.07 25.73
C GLN A 36 59.40 6.19 25.62
N LYS A 37 58.10 5.88 25.79
CA LYS A 37 57.06 6.91 25.69
C LYS A 37 57.08 7.90 26.86
N LEU A 38 57.42 7.44 28.07
CA LEU A 38 57.54 8.31 29.23
C LEU A 38 58.78 9.21 29.12
N GLU A 39 59.89 8.67 28.62
CA GLU A 39 61.11 9.43 28.30
C GLU A 39 60.81 10.55 27.30
N GLU A 40 60.18 10.22 26.17
CA GLU A 40 59.75 11.22 25.17
C GLU A 40 58.84 12.29 25.76
N THR A 41 57.86 11.88 26.59
CA THR A 41 56.91 12.80 27.23
C THR A 41 57.65 13.78 28.16
N PHE A 42 58.60 13.28 28.95
CA PHE A 42 59.42 14.09 29.83
C PHE A 42 60.28 15.08 29.05
N PHE A 43 61.03 14.64 28.04
CA PHE A 43 61.92 15.54 27.28
C PHE A 43 61.14 16.60 26.51
N ASN A 44 59.97 16.28 25.95
CA ASN A 44 59.09 17.26 25.31
C ASN A 44 58.60 18.31 26.32
N PHE A 45 58.21 17.87 27.51
CA PHE A 45 57.81 18.76 28.59
C PHE A 45 58.98 19.64 29.05
N GLN A 46 60.15 19.06 29.33
CA GLN A 46 61.35 19.79 29.75
C GLN A 46 61.73 20.89 28.76
N ALA A 47 61.74 20.57 27.46
CA ALA A 47 62.04 21.53 26.41
C ALA A 47 61.05 22.71 26.42
N SER A 48 59.76 22.45 26.62
CA SER A 48 58.73 23.50 26.70
C SER A 48 58.81 24.30 28.01
N PHE A 49 59.01 23.61 29.13
CA PHE A 49 58.98 24.18 30.50
C PHE A 49 60.19 25.07 30.79
N LEU A 50 61.38 24.68 30.31
CA LEU A 50 62.60 25.47 30.45
C LEU A 50 62.82 26.43 29.25
N GLY A 51 62.18 26.18 28.12
CA GLY A 51 62.34 26.95 26.87
C GLY A 51 61.62 28.31 26.82
N GLY A 52 61.08 28.78 27.95
CA GLY A 52 60.44 30.10 28.06
C GLY A 52 58.94 30.14 27.77
N ASN A 53 58.28 28.99 27.53
CA ASN A 53 56.83 28.97 27.32
C ASN A 53 56.03 29.19 28.61
N PHE A 54 56.64 28.95 29.79
CA PHE A 54 56.00 29.11 31.10
C PHE A 54 56.62 30.25 31.88
N THR A 55 55.77 31.10 32.47
CA THR A 55 56.17 32.12 33.46
C THR A 55 56.57 31.49 34.79
N ASP A 56 57.28 32.21 35.65
CA ASP A 56 57.73 31.66 36.92
C ASP A 56 56.55 31.36 37.87
N GLU A 57 55.47 32.14 37.81
CA GLU A 57 54.22 31.84 38.51
C GLU A 57 53.56 30.56 38.00
N GLU A 58 53.53 30.36 36.68
CA GLU A 58 53.00 29.13 36.07
C GLU A 58 53.85 27.92 36.44
N LYS A 59 55.19 28.05 36.47
CA LYS A 59 56.09 26.97 36.91
C LYS A 59 55.82 26.58 38.35
N ALA A 60 55.75 27.54 39.26
CA ALA A 60 55.43 27.29 40.67
C ALA A 60 54.06 26.61 40.83
N ARG A 61 53.06 27.02 40.03
CA ARG A 61 51.74 26.38 40.02
C ARG A 61 51.79 24.94 39.55
N VAL A 62 52.52 24.64 38.46
CA VAL A 62 52.71 23.29 37.93
C VAL A 62 53.42 22.39 38.94
N ILE A 63 54.46 22.89 39.63
CA ILE A 63 55.19 22.16 40.66
C ILE A 63 54.27 21.82 41.85
N LYS A 64 53.45 22.78 42.28
CA LYS A 64 52.48 22.58 43.37
C LYS A 64 51.44 21.51 43.02
N THR A 65 50.85 21.58 41.83
CA THR A 65 49.87 20.56 41.38
C THR A 65 50.54 19.20 41.19
N SER A 66 51.76 19.16 40.64
CA SER A 66 52.55 17.92 40.51
C SER A 66 52.83 17.27 41.87
N SER A 67 53.14 18.09 42.88
CA SER A 67 53.31 17.63 44.26
C SER A 67 52.02 17.05 44.85
N GLY A 68 50.88 17.72 44.65
CA GLY A 68 49.57 17.22 45.06
C GLY A 68 49.18 15.92 44.36
N MET A 69 49.57 15.76 43.10
CA MET A 69 49.39 14.50 42.35
C MET A 69 50.22 13.36 42.97
N LEU A 70 51.51 13.62 43.26
CA LEU A 70 52.43 12.63 43.82
C LEU A 70 52.01 12.19 45.23
N SER A 71 51.66 13.14 46.10
CA SER A 71 51.24 12.87 47.48
C SER A 71 49.96 12.03 47.56
N ASN A 72 49.10 12.12 46.53
CA ASN A 72 47.88 11.33 46.40
C ASN A 72 48.08 10.03 45.59
N GLY A 73 49.34 9.59 45.42
CA GLY A 73 49.67 8.29 44.85
C GLY A 73 49.48 8.18 43.34
N LEU A 74 49.39 9.29 42.62
CA LEU A 74 49.35 9.29 41.16
C LEU A 74 50.73 8.94 40.59
N ARG A 75 50.75 7.96 39.68
CA ARG A 75 51.99 7.36 39.13
C ARG A 75 52.42 8.00 37.82
N ALA A 76 53.70 7.80 37.45
CA ALA A 76 54.29 8.19 36.16
C ALA A 76 53.39 7.85 34.96
N LYS A 77 52.90 6.59 34.87
CA LYS A 77 51.94 6.14 33.87
C LYS A 77 50.63 5.67 34.52
N PRO A 78 49.44 6.09 34.03
CA PRO A 78 49.21 7.05 32.96
C PRO A 78 49.20 8.53 33.40
N HIS A 79 49.15 8.83 34.70
CA HIS A 79 48.76 10.17 35.19
C HIS A 79 49.75 11.28 34.81
N PHE A 80 51.02 11.19 35.22
CA PHE A 80 51.99 12.22 34.87
C PHE A 80 52.25 12.27 33.37
N GLN A 81 52.24 11.12 32.68
CA GLN A 81 52.31 11.09 31.22
C GLN A 81 51.23 12.00 30.60
N ASP A 82 49.97 11.79 30.94
CA ASP A 82 48.85 12.54 30.36
C ASP A 82 48.83 14.01 30.83
N PHE A 83 49.27 14.28 32.07
CA PHE A 83 49.40 15.64 32.61
C PHE A 83 50.47 16.45 31.87
N LEU A 84 51.67 15.89 31.69
CA LEU A 84 52.77 16.57 31.00
C LEU A 84 52.46 16.76 29.50
N ASP A 85 51.90 15.73 28.84
CA ASP A 85 51.41 15.86 27.45
C ASP A 85 50.35 16.98 27.35
N GLY A 86 49.43 17.07 28.33
CA GLY A 86 48.42 18.11 28.41
C GLY A 86 49.00 19.51 28.60
N LEU A 87 49.99 19.69 29.48
CA LEU A 87 50.67 20.98 29.69
C LEU A 87 51.34 21.49 28.42
N VAL A 88 52.06 20.61 27.71
CA VAL A 88 52.71 20.97 26.44
C VAL A 88 51.67 21.36 25.39
N ALA A 89 50.63 20.55 25.20
CA ALA A 89 49.58 20.82 24.22
C ALA A 89 48.81 22.12 24.51
N LEU A 90 48.55 22.41 25.79
CA LEU A 90 47.81 23.58 26.23
C LEU A 90 48.59 24.88 25.98
N LYS A 91 49.91 24.90 26.18
CA LYS A 91 50.72 26.11 25.94
C LYS A 91 50.97 26.42 24.46
N LEU A 92 50.62 25.51 23.56
CA LEU A 92 50.57 25.80 22.12
C LEU A 92 49.29 26.56 21.71
N ARG A 93 48.32 26.76 22.62
CA ARG A 93 47.08 27.48 22.36
C ARG A 93 47.19 28.98 22.62
N ALA A 94 46.43 29.76 21.84
CA ALA A 94 46.38 31.21 21.98
C ALA A 94 45.89 31.67 23.38
N ASN A 95 44.91 30.97 23.96
CA ASN A 95 44.37 31.22 25.31
C ASN A 95 45.03 30.34 26.40
N GLY A 96 46.25 29.85 26.15
CA GLY A 96 46.91 28.86 27.01
C GLY A 96 47.08 29.32 28.46
N THR A 97 47.41 30.58 28.74
CA THR A 97 47.65 31.03 30.13
C THR A 97 46.38 31.02 31.00
N GLU A 98 45.24 31.45 30.47
CA GLU A 98 43.97 31.38 31.21
C GLU A 98 43.51 29.94 31.39
N LEU A 99 43.54 29.14 30.32
CA LEU A 99 43.17 27.73 30.37
C LEU A 99 44.05 26.93 31.33
N LEU A 100 45.34 27.28 31.46
CA LEU A 100 46.24 26.62 32.40
C LEU A 100 45.75 26.82 33.84
N GLN A 101 45.38 28.06 34.21
CA GLN A 101 44.87 28.35 35.54
C GLN A 101 43.58 27.60 35.82
N GLN A 102 42.62 27.63 34.88
CA GLN A 102 41.35 26.92 35.02
C GLN A 102 41.59 25.40 35.15
N TRP A 103 42.43 24.82 34.30
CA TRP A 103 42.72 23.39 34.28
C TRP A 103 43.39 22.90 35.58
N LEU A 104 44.41 23.62 36.05
CA LEU A 104 45.10 23.29 37.30
C LEU A 104 44.19 23.48 38.52
N ASN A 105 43.29 24.49 38.51
CA ASN A 105 42.31 24.67 39.57
C ASN A 105 41.33 23.49 39.64
N VAL A 106 40.78 23.05 38.50
CA VAL A 106 39.91 21.87 38.44
C VAL A 106 40.64 20.62 38.91
N LEU A 107 41.88 20.41 38.45
CA LEU A 107 42.67 19.24 38.84
C LEU A 107 42.98 19.24 40.34
N ASP A 108 43.36 20.37 40.93
CA ASP A 108 43.59 20.50 42.36
C ASP A 108 42.32 20.19 43.17
N GLN A 109 41.16 20.73 42.76
CA GLN A 109 39.88 20.43 43.40
C GLN A 109 39.51 18.95 43.30
N MET A 110 39.76 18.31 42.14
CA MET A 110 39.58 16.88 41.97
C MET A 110 40.51 16.05 42.88
N ILE A 111 41.74 16.51 43.12
CA ILE A 111 42.69 15.86 44.03
C ILE A 111 42.21 16.01 45.48
N LEU A 112 41.74 17.19 45.88
CA LEU A 112 41.21 17.45 47.22
C LEU A 112 39.95 16.62 47.52
N ASP A 113 39.06 16.47 46.54
CA ASP A 113 37.84 15.67 46.66
C ASP A 113 38.08 14.16 46.43
N MET A 114 39.32 13.74 46.15
CA MET A 114 39.66 12.35 45.92
C MET A 114 39.57 11.54 47.22
N ALA A 115 38.66 10.55 47.25
CA ALA A 115 38.82 9.43 48.17
C ALA A 115 40.07 8.64 47.74
N VAL A 116 41.02 8.43 48.67
CA VAL A 116 42.36 7.82 48.45
C VAL A 116 42.36 6.57 47.57
N GLU A 117 41.25 5.84 47.49
CA GLU A 117 41.10 4.61 46.70
C GLU A 117 40.57 4.78 45.25
N LYS A 118 40.25 5.99 44.77
CA LYS A 118 39.58 6.21 43.47
C LYS A 118 40.29 7.24 42.57
N ALA A 119 41.50 6.93 42.07
CA ALA A 119 42.22 7.75 41.08
C ALA A 119 41.60 7.75 39.65
N LYS A 120 40.57 6.94 39.40
CA LYS A 120 39.95 6.75 38.06
C LYS A 120 39.35 8.04 37.45
N PRO A 121 38.66 8.93 38.20
CA PRO A 121 38.14 10.19 37.65
C PRO A 121 39.24 11.12 37.20
N ILE A 122 40.33 11.26 37.98
CA ILE A 122 41.49 12.07 37.60
C ILE A 122 42.16 11.51 36.36
N LYS A 123 42.42 10.19 36.33
CA LYS A 123 42.93 9.53 35.12
C LYS A 123 42.08 9.87 33.89
N SER A 124 40.75 9.76 33.99
CA SER A 124 39.85 10.02 32.87
C SER A 124 39.85 11.49 32.46
N TYR A 125 39.99 12.41 33.42
CA TYR A 125 40.09 13.84 33.16
C TYR A 125 41.41 14.21 32.48
N LEU A 126 42.54 13.68 32.93
CA LEU A 126 43.85 13.88 32.30
C LEU A 126 43.90 13.30 30.87
N GLU A 127 43.42 12.06 30.69
CA GLU A 127 43.31 11.42 29.37
C GLU A 127 42.44 12.26 28.40
N PHE A 128 41.33 12.82 28.88
CA PHE A 128 40.50 13.75 28.10
C PHE A 128 41.22 15.08 27.82
N SER A 129 41.88 15.66 28.82
CA SER A 129 42.47 16.99 28.75
C SER A 129 43.53 17.07 27.67
N LYS A 130 44.41 16.08 27.57
CA LYS A 130 45.43 16.06 26.50
C LYS A 130 44.81 15.99 25.09
N ASP A 131 43.73 15.22 24.92
CA ASP A 131 43.04 15.08 23.63
C ASP A 131 42.25 16.36 23.29
N LEU A 132 41.65 17.01 24.29
CA LEU A 132 41.01 18.31 24.17
C LEU A 132 42.03 19.36 23.72
N PHE A 133 43.15 19.50 24.44
CA PHE A 133 44.11 20.56 24.15
C PHE A 133 44.80 20.37 22.80
N ALA A 134 45.11 19.12 22.42
CA ALA A 134 45.77 18.82 21.15
C ALA A 134 44.87 19.02 19.91
N GLY A 135 43.54 18.95 20.04
CA GLY A 135 42.68 18.98 18.85
C GLY A 135 41.18 19.00 19.13
N ASN A 136 40.74 19.66 20.20
CA ASN A 136 39.34 19.87 20.54
C ASN A 136 38.53 18.57 20.62
N THR A 137 39.18 17.48 21.03
CA THR A 137 38.59 16.14 21.01
C THR A 137 37.98 15.81 22.37
N LEU A 138 36.65 15.68 22.41
CA LEU A 138 35.92 15.25 23.62
C LEU A 138 36.14 13.77 23.93
N ARG A 139 36.27 12.95 22.88
CA ARG A 139 36.62 11.54 23.00
C ARG A 139 37.18 11.01 21.70
N LYS A 140 38.29 10.27 21.81
CA LYS A 140 38.85 9.45 20.73
C LYS A 140 38.71 7.96 21.05
N SER A 141 38.04 7.21 20.18
CA SER A 141 37.97 5.75 20.34
C SER A 141 39.26 5.09 19.84
N PRO A 142 39.81 4.09 20.55
CA PRO A 142 40.87 3.24 20.02
C PRO A 142 40.42 2.52 18.73
N LYS A 143 41.38 2.18 17.85
CA LYS A 143 41.20 1.31 16.67
C LYS A 143 40.19 1.83 15.62
N GLY A 144 40.14 3.14 15.37
CA GLY A 144 39.29 3.71 14.31
C GLY A 144 37.79 3.73 14.61
N GLY A 145 37.41 3.69 15.89
CA GLY A 145 36.04 3.91 16.33
C GLY A 145 35.61 5.38 16.25
N THR A 146 34.44 5.71 16.83
CA THR A 146 33.90 7.08 16.81
C THR A 146 34.80 8.06 17.56
N THR A 147 35.05 9.21 16.93
CA THR A 147 35.71 10.37 17.55
C THR A 147 34.71 11.52 17.61
N TRP A 148 34.56 12.15 18.77
CA TRP A 148 33.72 13.33 18.99
C TRP A 148 34.60 14.55 19.27
N LEU A 149 34.30 15.66 18.61
CA LEU A 149 35.02 16.92 18.69
C LEU A 149 34.04 18.07 18.98
N ALA A 150 34.50 19.10 19.69
CA ALA A 150 33.80 20.37 19.88
C ALA A 150 34.63 21.48 19.22
N LEU A 151 34.25 21.94 18.03
CA LEU A 151 35.07 22.76 17.15
C LEU A 151 35.12 24.24 17.56
N SER A 152 35.48 24.52 18.82
CA SER A 152 35.70 25.86 19.34
C SER A 152 36.88 25.86 20.30
N ASP A 153 37.69 26.92 20.26
CA ASP A 153 38.75 27.17 21.24
C ASP A 153 38.27 28.02 22.43
N GLU A 154 37.03 28.50 22.37
CA GLU A 154 36.38 29.26 23.43
C GLU A 154 35.54 28.33 24.33
N PHE A 155 36.09 28.01 25.50
CA PHE A 155 35.43 27.21 26.51
C PHE A 155 35.95 27.52 27.91
N GLU A 156 35.17 27.15 28.92
CA GLU A 156 35.52 27.28 30.34
C GLU A 156 35.67 25.89 30.97
N LEU A 157 36.77 25.65 31.70
CA LEU A 157 36.94 24.47 32.54
C LEU A 157 36.49 24.79 33.97
N ALA A 158 35.55 24.00 34.48
CA ALA A 158 34.98 24.21 35.81
C ALA A 158 34.86 22.89 36.59
N TYR A 159 34.77 23.02 37.92
CA TYR A 159 34.49 21.92 38.83
C TYR A 159 33.27 22.28 39.68
N GLU A 160 32.14 21.64 39.38
CA GLU A 160 30.86 21.93 40.02
C GLU A 160 30.24 20.61 40.48
N ASP A 161 29.58 20.60 41.65
CA ASP A 161 28.93 19.40 42.21
C ASP A 161 29.82 18.15 42.22
N LYS A 162 31.11 18.35 42.56
CA LYS A 162 32.17 17.32 42.58
C LYS A 162 32.48 16.68 41.22
N GLN A 163 32.21 17.41 40.14
CA GLN A 163 32.44 16.93 38.77
C GLN A 163 33.19 17.97 37.95
N ALA A 164 34.25 17.53 37.27
CA ALA A 164 34.89 18.33 36.24
C ALA A 164 33.99 18.39 35.01
N LEU A 165 33.86 19.58 34.45
CA LEU A 165 33.10 19.83 33.23
C LEU A 165 33.76 20.93 32.40
N ILE A 166 33.40 20.96 31.12
CA ILE A 166 33.81 22.00 30.18
C ILE A 166 32.56 22.62 29.59
N LYS A 167 32.43 23.95 29.70
CA LYS A 167 31.28 24.71 29.21
C LYS A 167 31.62 25.39 27.90
N TYR A 168 30.71 25.32 26.94
CA TYR A 168 30.78 26.06 25.68
C TYR A 168 29.54 26.96 25.59
N ALA A 169 29.77 28.27 25.46
CA ALA A 169 28.71 29.21 25.16
C ALA A 169 28.20 29.02 23.72
N GLN A 170 29.11 28.70 22.78
CA GLN A 170 28.80 28.34 21.41
C GLN A 170 29.91 27.45 20.82
N THR A 171 29.55 26.39 20.11
CA THR A 171 30.47 25.45 19.45
C THR A 171 29.75 24.62 18.39
N ASP A 172 30.52 23.90 17.57
CA ASP A 172 29.99 22.86 16.70
C ASP A 172 30.43 21.49 17.23
N ILE A 173 29.49 20.57 17.42
CA ILE A 173 29.79 19.20 17.82
C ILE A 173 29.88 18.32 16.58
N LYS A 174 31.06 17.75 16.34
CA LYS A 174 31.32 16.87 15.19
C LYS A 174 31.67 15.47 15.65
N ALA A 175 31.00 14.47 15.08
CA ALA A 175 31.44 13.08 15.22
C ALA A 175 31.94 12.54 13.88
N LYS A 176 33.02 11.75 13.91
CA LYS A 176 33.59 11.09 12.73
C LYS A 176 33.84 9.61 13.01
N ARG A 177 33.58 8.76 12.01
CA ARG A 177 33.99 7.35 11.99
C ARG A 177 34.19 6.88 10.56
N LEU A 178 35.40 6.42 10.24
CA LEU A 178 35.78 6.03 8.87
C LEU A 178 35.48 7.16 7.88
N GLN A 179 34.57 6.95 6.92
CA GLN A 179 34.15 7.94 5.91
C GLN A 179 32.86 8.70 6.27
N ASP A 180 32.20 8.38 7.40
CA ASP A 180 30.95 9.01 7.81
C ASP A 180 31.20 10.09 8.87
N SER A 181 30.42 11.16 8.84
CA SER A 181 30.44 12.22 9.85
C SER A 181 29.08 12.83 10.09
N ILE A 182 28.86 13.26 11.32
CA ILE A 182 27.67 14.00 11.76
C ILE A 182 28.14 15.32 12.38
N MET A 183 27.32 16.36 12.27
CA MET A 183 27.62 17.71 12.74
C MET A 183 26.37 18.32 13.36
N ILE A 184 26.54 18.92 14.53
CA ILE A 184 25.57 19.81 15.16
C ILE A 184 26.24 21.18 15.21
N SER A 185 25.75 22.11 14.41
CA SER A 185 26.32 23.46 14.30
C SER A 185 25.65 24.41 15.29
N GLU A 186 26.35 25.46 15.73
CA GLU A 186 25.78 26.54 16.55
C GLU A 186 25.11 26.07 17.85
N THR A 187 25.66 25.03 18.49
CA THR A 187 25.13 24.49 19.76
C THR A 187 25.88 25.06 20.97
N SER A 188 25.26 24.96 22.14
CA SER A 188 25.86 25.32 23.43
C SER A 188 25.73 24.13 24.38
N GLY A 189 26.53 24.09 25.44
CA GLY A 189 26.39 23.00 26.40
C GLY A 189 27.60 22.74 27.26
N ALA A 190 27.55 21.62 27.98
CA ALA A 190 28.63 21.17 28.82
C ALA A 190 29.00 19.71 28.54
N PHE A 191 30.30 19.42 28.48
CA PHE A 191 30.79 18.05 28.49
C PHE A 191 31.24 17.66 29.90
N TYR A 192 30.87 16.46 30.32
CA TYR A 192 31.26 15.86 31.58
C TYR A 192 32.23 14.68 31.30
N PRO A 193 33.56 14.89 31.31
CA PRO A 193 34.54 13.87 30.95
C PRO A 193 34.42 12.59 31.78
N GLY A 194 34.16 12.73 33.09
CA GLY A 194 34.01 11.60 34.00
C GLY A 194 32.80 10.71 33.68
N LYS A 195 31.72 11.30 33.17
CA LYS A 195 30.50 10.60 32.73
C LYS A 195 30.56 10.20 31.25
N ARG A 196 31.41 10.85 30.46
CA ARG A 196 31.47 10.75 29.00
C ARG A 196 30.14 11.15 28.35
N ILE A 197 29.54 12.22 28.85
CA ILE A 197 28.25 12.76 28.38
C ILE A 197 28.45 14.23 27.99
N TRP A 198 27.99 14.58 26.80
CA TRP A 198 27.74 15.96 26.39
C TRP A 198 26.26 16.27 26.65
N VAL A 199 25.98 17.33 27.39
CA VAL A 199 24.63 17.88 27.60
C VAL A 199 24.53 19.15 26.76
N GLY A 200 23.82 19.07 25.64
CA GLY A 200 23.70 20.13 24.66
C GLY A 200 22.35 20.83 24.70
N LYS A 201 22.34 22.08 24.27
CA LYS A 201 21.17 22.93 24.12
C LYS A 201 21.22 23.67 22.79
N GLY A 202 20.16 23.55 22.01
CA GLY A 202 20.07 24.23 20.72
C GLY A 202 20.91 23.57 19.63
N GLY A 203 21.24 24.35 18.61
CA GLY A 203 22.03 23.92 17.47
C GLY A 203 21.20 23.46 16.27
N LYS A 204 21.87 23.36 15.13
CA LYS A 204 21.29 23.04 13.83
C LYS A 204 21.95 21.83 13.20
N VAL A 205 21.13 21.01 12.57
CA VAL A 205 21.56 19.80 11.85
C VAL A 205 20.88 19.78 10.49
N ASP A 206 21.60 19.41 9.45
CA ASP A 206 21.08 19.42 8.08
C ASP A 206 21.07 18.01 7.45
N TRP A 207 20.53 17.93 6.24
CA TRP A 207 20.53 16.72 5.42
C TRP A 207 21.67 16.68 4.39
N SER A 208 22.72 17.48 4.57
CA SER A 208 23.84 17.59 3.62
C SER A 208 24.52 16.25 3.29
N ARG A 209 24.41 15.25 4.19
CA ARG A 209 24.86 13.86 3.99
C ARG A 209 24.30 13.20 2.72
N TYR A 210 23.19 13.70 2.17
CA TYR A 210 22.49 13.16 1.01
C TYR A 210 22.44 14.09 -0.20
N GLU A 211 23.32 15.10 -0.27
CA GLU A 211 23.29 16.13 -1.33
C GLU A 211 21.93 16.84 -1.43
N TYR A 212 21.23 16.96 -0.29
CA TYR A 212 19.98 17.71 -0.18
C TYR A 212 20.25 19.22 -0.14
N ASP A 213 19.23 20.00 -0.51
CA ASP A 213 19.23 21.45 -0.41
C ASP A 213 19.58 21.90 1.01
N GLN A 214 20.45 22.92 1.14
CA GLN A 214 20.88 23.50 2.42
C GLN A 214 19.71 24.10 3.22
N ASN A 215 18.57 24.34 2.57
CA ASN A 215 17.34 24.82 3.21
C ASN A 215 16.59 23.76 4.04
N ILE A 216 17.10 22.53 4.14
CA ILE A 216 16.48 21.44 4.90
C ILE A 216 17.32 21.13 6.14
N TYR A 217 16.80 21.55 7.30
CA TYR A 217 17.49 21.43 8.58
C TYR A 217 16.51 21.22 9.73
N ALA A 218 17.02 20.74 10.86
CA ALA A 218 16.32 20.74 12.13
C ALA A 218 17.07 21.60 13.15
N GLU A 219 16.32 22.37 13.94
CA GLU A 219 16.80 23.03 15.14
C GLU A 219 16.56 22.09 16.32
N LEU A 220 17.59 21.82 17.10
CA LEU A 220 17.51 20.91 18.25
C LEU A 220 17.06 21.66 19.50
N GLY A 221 16.38 20.97 20.40
CA GLY A 221 16.14 21.44 21.76
C GLY A 221 17.28 21.03 22.68
N ASP A 222 16.94 20.56 23.88
CA ASP A 222 17.91 19.90 24.76
C ASP A 222 18.17 18.47 24.27
N TYR A 223 19.41 18.01 24.43
CA TYR A 223 19.81 16.64 24.10
C TYR A 223 21.04 16.19 24.88
N GLU A 224 21.21 14.89 24.96
CA GLU A 224 22.41 14.28 25.55
C GLU A 224 23.11 13.38 24.53
N ILE A 225 24.43 13.46 24.49
CA ILE A 225 25.28 12.56 23.73
C ILE A 225 26.18 11.80 24.69
N GLU A 226 25.91 10.51 24.84
CA GLU A 226 26.88 9.61 25.43
C GLU A 226 28.00 9.39 24.39
N VAL A 227 29.14 10.07 24.53
CA VAL A 227 30.17 10.13 23.48
C VAL A 227 30.81 8.77 23.16
N ILE A 228 30.55 7.74 23.98
CA ILE A 228 30.91 6.36 23.66
C ILE A 228 30.04 5.75 22.56
N LYS A 229 28.79 6.21 22.44
CA LYS A 229 27.85 5.85 21.38
C LYS A 229 28.09 6.74 20.16
N SER A 230 27.40 6.36 19.08
CA SER A 230 27.46 7.06 17.80
C SER A 230 26.08 7.56 17.36
N ILE A 231 25.19 7.77 18.33
CA ILE A 231 23.79 8.18 18.16
C ILE A 231 23.45 9.23 19.22
N TYR A 232 22.57 10.16 18.87
CA TYR A 232 21.94 11.08 19.81
C TYR A 232 20.49 11.35 19.39
N GLU A 233 19.68 11.83 20.33
CA GLU A 233 18.27 12.16 20.15
C GLU A 233 17.96 13.51 20.80
N SER A 234 17.15 14.33 20.13
CA SER A 234 16.54 15.53 20.71
C SER A 234 15.03 15.48 20.52
N ARG A 235 14.28 15.39 21.62
CA ARG A 235 12.81 15.20 21.61
C ARG A 235 12.01 16.45 21.27
N ASN A 236 12.61 17.61 21.47
CA ASN A 236 11.99 18.92 21.25
C ASN A 236 12.69 19.64 20.10
N SER A 237 12.66 19.02 18.92
CA SER A 237 13.28 19.57 17.71
C SER A 237 12.24 20.22 16.80
N LYS A 238 12.71 21.15 15.98
CA LYS A 238 11.91 21.88 14.99
C LYS A 238 12.45 21.62 13.59
N MET A 239 11.66 21.01 12.73
CA MET A 239 12.02 20.69 11.35
C MET A 239 11.60 21.80 10.40
N HIS A 240 12.54 22.19 9.54
CA HIS A 240 12.35 23.10 8.43
C HIS A 240 12.50 22.32 7.13
N HIS A 241 11.41 22.21 6.37
CA HIS A 241 11.43 21.50 5.09
C HIS A 241 10.51 22.20 4.07
N PRO A 242 11.04 23.17 3.29
CA PRO A 242 10.23 24.04 2.42
C PRO A 242 9.30 23.28 1.46
N LEU A 243 9.76 22.16 0.90
CA LEU A 243 8.96 21.34 -0.02
C LEU A 243 7.69 20.75 0.63
N TYR A 244 7.75 20.38 1.92
CA TYR A 244 6.66 19.68 2.60
C TYR A 244 5.84 20.61 3.49
N PHE A 245 6.48 21.61 4.10
CA PHE A 245 5.87 22.47 5.10
C PHE A 245 5.80 23.94 4.68
N GLY A 246 6.38 24.32 3.53
CA GLY A 246 6.51 25.72 3.12
C GLY A 246 7.30 26.50 4.17
N ASN A 247 6.75 27.62 4.63
CA ASN A 247 7.34 28.44 5.70
C ASN A 247 6.96 27.96 7.10
N ASN A 248 6.17 26.88 7.22
CA ASN A 248 5.79 26.34 8.53
C ASN A 248 6.90 25.48 9.11
N VAL A 249 7.00 25.51 10.43
CA VAL A 249 7.92 24.68 11.22
C VAL A 249 7.15 23.54 11.86
N VAL A 250 7.71 22.34 11.84
CA VAL A 250 7.07 21.16 12.45
C VAL A 250 7.87 20.72 13.67
N GLU A 251 7.21 20.65 14.82
CA GLU A 251 7.82 20.15 16.05
C GLU A 251 7.81 18.62 16.09
N GLY A 252 8.88 18.04 16.65
CA GLY A 252 9.06 16.60 16.66
C GLY A 252 10.33 16.13 17.34
N THR A 253 10.58 14.82 17.25
CA THR A 253 11.80 14.18 17.73
C THR A 253 12.79 14.02 16.58
N PHE A 254 14.02 14.45 16.79
CA PHE A 254 15.14 14.25 15.87
C PHE A 254 16.09 13.19 16.42
N THR A 255 16.64 12.35 15.53
CA THR A 255 17.67 11.37 15.87
C THR A 255 18.68 11.27 14.75
N ASP A 256 19.97 11.27 15.08
CA ASP A 256 21.02 11.03 14.09
C ASP A 256 22.07 10.05 14.60
N LYS A 257 22.66 9.29 13.68
CA LYS A 257 23.57 8.19 13.95
C LYS A 257 24.63 8.07 12.87
N LEU A 258 25.87 7.82 13.29
CA LEU A 258 26.93 7.33 12.39
C LEU A 258 26.70 5.86 12.01
N GLY A 259 26.77 5.55 10.73
CA GLY A 259 26.47 4.22 10.20
C GLY A 259 27.35 3.82 9.01
N LYS A 260 27.15 2.61 8.48
CA LYS A 260 27.72 2.24 7.18
C LYS A 260 26.94 3.00 6.10
N TYR A 261 27.58 4.03 5.55
CA TYR A 261 27.04 4.88 4.51
C TYR A 261 26.89 4.12 3.18
N SER A 262 25.77 4.35 2.49
CA SER A 262 25.56 3.99 1.09
C SER A 262 24.63 5.05 0.50
N ALA A 263 25.21 5.94 -0.32
CA ALA A 263 24.48 7.01 -1.02
C ALA A 263 23.31 6.44 -1.84
N GLU A 264 23.56 5.33 -2.56
CA GLU A 264 22.58 4.65 -3.42
C GLU A 264 21.32 4.14 -2.69
N LYS A 265 21.41 3.87 -1.39
CA LYS A 265 20.28 3.31 -0.61
C LYS A 265 19.55 4.35 0.25
N GLY A 266 19.94 5.64 0.19
CA GLY A 266 19.29 6.74 0.92
C GLY A 266 19.43 6.69 2.44
N GLY A 267 20.23 5.75 2.97
CA GLY A 267 20.42 5.44 4.38
C GLY A 267 19.14 5.48 5.24
N SER A 268 19.30 5.62 6.56
CA SER A 268 18.16 5.66 7.49
C SER A 268 18.23 6.81 8.50
N TYR A 269 19.33 7.56 8.53
CA TYR A 269 19.59 8.68 9.42
C TYR A 269 20.18 9.83 8.61
N PRO A 270 19.90 11.10 8.95
CA PRO A 270 19.11 11.53 10.11
C PRO A 270 17.63 11.16 10.02
N ARG A 271 16.97 11.15 11.18
CA ARG A 271 15.56 10.86 11.35
C ARG A 271 14.85 12.04 12.00
N PHE A 272 13.65 12.31 11.53
CA PHE A 272 12.72 13.22 12.18
C PHE A 272 11.34 12.57 12.25
N GLU A 273 10.65 12.73 13.38
CA GLU A 273 9.26 12.30 13.59
C GLU A 273 8.46 13.44 14.20
N SER A 274 7.37 13.85 13.54
CA SER A 274 6.49 14.93 14.01
C SER A 274 5.75 14.55 15.29
N ASN A 275 5.53 15.50 16.20
CA ASN A 275 4.62 15.30 17.34
C ASN A 275 3.15 15.29 16.87
N ALA A 276 2.82 16.12 15.88
CA ALA A 276 1.50 16.18 15.28
C ALA A 276 1.20 14.89 14.51
N LYS A 277 0.12 14.20 14.88
CA LYS A 277 -0.36 13.01 14.18
C LYS A 277 -1.17 13.33 12.91
N VAL A 278 -1.50 14.60 12.68
CA VAL A 278 -2.29 15.04 11.52
C VAL A 278 -1.67 16.31 10.94
N LEU A 279 -0.87 16.15 9.89
CA LEU A 279 -0.30 17.23 9.09
C LEU A 279 -0.86 17.17 7.68
N ASN A 280 -1.10 18.33 7.06
CA ASN A 280 -1.49 18.43 5.65
C ASN A 280 -0.27 18.73 4.79
N ILE A 281 0.17 17.78 3.98
CA ILE A 281 1.39 17.88 3.17
C ILE A 281 1.01 17.75 1.69
N ASN A 282 0.99 18.86 0.96
CA ASN A 282 0.39 18.91 -0.38
C ASN A 282 1.29 18.44 -1.53
N ASN A 283 2.57 18.14 -1.28
CA ASN A 283 3.54 17.85 -2.33
C ASN A 283 4.52 16.72 -1.95
N VAL A 284 3.98 15.57 -1.55
CA VAL A 284 4.81 14.36 -1.34
C VAL A 284 5.18 13.65 -2.65
N GLY A 285 4.55 14.09 -3.74
CA GLY A 285 4.77 13.75 -5.14
C GLY A 285 3.87 14.66 -5.98
N GLU A 286 4.13 14.79 -7.28
CA GLU A 286 3.30 15.60 -8.15
C GLU A 286 1.83 15.13 -8.11
N GLY A 287 0.92 16.05 -7.77
CA GLY A 287 -0.50 15.76 -7.61
C GLY A 287 -0.86 14.89 -6.40
N VAL A 288 0.04 14.70 -5.44
CA VAL A 288 -0.19 13.87 -4.24
C VAL A 288 -0.16 14.68 -2.95
N LYS A 289 -1.29 14.66 -2.25
CA LYS A 289 -1.42 15.16 -0.88
C LYS A 289 -1.36 14.00 0.12
N LEU A 290 -0.68 14.22 1.23
CA LEU A 290 -0.64 13.34 2.40
C LEU A 290 -1.30 14.05 3.60
N VAL A 291 -2.14 13.33 4.34
CA VAL A 291 -2.75 13.76 5.59
C VAL A 291 -2.42 12.73 6.67
N GLY A 292 -1.62 13.11 7.66
CA GLY A 292 -1.20 12.19 8.73
C GLY A 292 0.07 12.66 9.43
N GLY A 293 0.62 11.82 10.30
CA GLY A 293 1.91 12.05 10.92
C GLY A 293 3.03 11.94 9.89
N PHE A 294 4.14 12.64 10.14
CA PHE A 294 5.28 12.68 9.25
C PHE A 294 6.55 12.13 9.90
N ARG A 295 7.16 11.14 9.25
CA ARG A 295 8.52 10.68 9.55
C ARG A 295 9.40 10.86 8.33
N LEU A 296 10.60 11.36 8.52
CA LEU A 296 11.65 11.38 7.51
C LEU A 296 12.79 10.51 7.99
N HIS A 297 13.09 9.40 7.30
CA HIS A 297 14.24 8.55 7.60
C HIS A 297 15.23 8.61 6.43
N GLY A 298 16.37 9.25 6.65
CA GLY A 298 17.28 9.60 5.56
C GLY A 298 16.51 10.41 4.52
N THR A 299 16.36 9.86 3.31
CA THR A 299 15.63 10.51 2.21
C THR A 299 14.19 10.00 2.01
N THR A 300 13.77 9.01 2.79
CA THR A 300 12.45 8.38 2.65
C THR A 300 11.45 8.99 3.62
N VAL A 301 10.33 9.48 3.09
CA VAL A 301 9.21 9.96 3.89
C VAL A 301 8.30 8.79 4.24
N PHE A 302 7.79 8.78 5.46
CA PHE A 302 6.71 7.91 5.89
C PHE A 302 5.56 8.76 6.42
N GLY A 303 4.40 8.62 5.79
CA GLY A 303 3.16 9.10 6.37
C GLY A 303 2.66 8.04 7.34
N TYR A 304 2.43 8.36 8.61
CA TYR A 304 1.97 7.39 9.59
C TYR A 304 0.70 7.85 10.30
N GLY A 305 -0.05 6.89 10.81
CA GLY A 305 -1.24 7.08 11.62
C GLY A 305 -1.35 5.96 12.64
N ASP A 306 -2.54 5.82 13.22
CA ASP A 306 -2.92 4.69 14.05
C ASP A 306 -4.24 4.08 13.54
N LYS A 307 -4.71 2.99 14.16
CA LYS A 307 -5.95 2.30 13.75
C LYS A 307 -7.16 3.24 13.65
N GLN A 308 -7.25 4.23 14.54
CA GLN A 308 -8.36 5.17 14.63
C GLN A 308 -8.16 6.34 13.66
N ASN A 309 -6.94 6.87 13.58
CA ASN A 309 -6.56 7.99 12.74
C ASN A 309 -5.52 7.54 11.72
N LYS A 310 -5.97 6.79 10.71
CA LYS A 310 -5.12 6.34 9.61
C LYS A 310 -4.54 7.53 8.85
N SER A 311 -3.33 7.38 8.34
CA SER A 311 -2.76 8.28 7.35
C SER A 311 -3.54 8.16 6.04
N GLU A 312 -3.74 9.26 5.32
CA GLU A 312 -4.47 9.33 4.06
C GLU A 312 -3.58 9.91 2.95
N ILE A 313 -3.53 9.24 1.81
CA ILE A 313 -3.01 9.80 0.56
C ILE A 313 -4.16 10.16 -0.37
N ILE A 314 -4.05 11.31 -1.02
CA ILE A 314 -5.00 11.80 -2.02
C ILE A 314 -4.21 12.06 -3.30
N ILE A 315 -4.49 11.28 -4.33
CA ILE A 315 -3.87 11.39 -5.65
C ILE A 315 -4.83 12.10 -6.58
N THR A 316 -4.34 13.13 -7.26
CA THR A 316 -5.08 13.93 -8.23
C THR A 316 -4.47 13.79 -9.62
N ASN A 317 -5.28 14.01 -10.65
CA ASN A 317 -4.79 14.12 -12.02
C ASN A 317 -4.33 15.55 -12.34
N ASN A 318 -3.77 15.75 -13.54
CA ASN A 318 -3.28 17.05 -14.02
C ASN A 318 -4.36 18.14 -14.13
N ARG A 319 -5.65 17.79 -13.95
CA ARG A 319 -6.79 18.73 -13.91
C ARG A 319 -7.25 19.04 -12.47
N GLY A 320 -6.52 18.57 -11.46
CA GLY A 320 -6.85 18.73 -10.04
C GLY A 320 -8.01 17.86 -9.55
N ARG A 321 -8.49 16.90 -10.35
CA ARG A 321 -9.56 15.98 -9.92
C ARG A 321 -8.97 14.82 -9.12
N THR A 322 -9.57 14.48 -7.98
CA THR A 322 -9.19 13.31 -7.20
C THR A 322 -9.42 12.04 -8.02
N VAL A 323 -8.36 11.24 -8.17
CA VAL A 323 -8.40 9.92 -8.79
C VAL A 323 -8.49 8.86 -7.70
N LEU A 324 -7.72 8.98 -6.62
CA LEU A 324 -7.69 7.97 -5.57
C LEU A 324 -7.56 8.62 -4.20
N LYS A 325 -8.30 8.07 -3.23
CA LYS A 325 -8.02 8.25 -1.79
C LYS A 325 -7.66 6.89 -1.20
N GLY A 326 -6.55 6.85 -0.47
CA GLY A 326 -6.06 5.64 0.19
C GLY A 326 -5.80 5.93 1.65
N LYS A 327 -6.32 5.10 2.56
CA LYS A 327 -6.09 5.22 4.01
C LYS A 327 -5.36 3.99 4.54
N SER A 328 -4.28 4.20 5.28
CA SER A 328 -3.50 3.14 5.91
C SER A 328 -2.77 3.68 7.14
N GLU A 329 -2.38 2.79 8.07
CA GLU A 329 -1.53 3.17 9.19
C GLU A 329 -0.16 3.70 8.74
N GLN A 330 0.32 3.27 7.57
CA GLN A 330 1.59 3.75 7.06
C GLN A 330 1.68 3.76 5.54
N PHE A 331 2.16 4.87 4.98
CA PHE A 331 2.66 4.97 3.62
C PHE A 331 4.16 5.19 3.62
N LYS A 332 4.86 4.53 2.71
CA LYS A 332 6.27 4.78 2.41
C LYS A 332 6.37 5.55 1.10
N ILE A 333 7.10 6.65 1.14
CA ILE A 333 7.21 7.61 0.04
C ILE A 333 8.68 7.82 -0.27
N ARG A 334 9.12 7.29 -1.41
CA ARG A 334 10.41 7.60 -2.01
C ARG A 334 10.23 8.80 -2.92
N ARG A 335 10.91 9.90 -2.57
CA ARG A 335 10.81 11.18 -3.25
C ARG A 335 10.95 11.03 -4.76
N GLY A 336 9.96 11.53 -5.51
CA GLY A 336 9.96 11.55 -6.98
C GLY A 336 9.93 10.17 -7.66
N GLU A 337 9.80 9.09 -6.91
CA GLU A 337 9.85 7.73 -7.47
C GLU A 337 8.57 6.95 -7.20
N LEU A 338 8.27 6.69 -5.93
CA LEU A 338 7.32 5.64 -5.55
C LEU A 338 6.63 5.94 -4.23
N ILE A 339 5.30 5.83 -4.24
CA ILE A 339 4.49 5.75 -3.03
C ILE A 339 3.97 4.32 -2.91
N SER A 340 4.09 3.73 -1.72
CA SER A 340 3.61 2.39 -1.44
C SER A 340 2.94 2.31 -0.07
N GLY A 341 1.86 1.55 0.02
CA GLY A 341 1.17 1.25 1.28
C GLY A 341 0.64 -0.18 1.27
N SER A 342 0.51 -0.76 2.45
CA SER A 342 -0.15 -2.05 2.67
C SER A 342 -1.41 -1.84 3.50
N ASN A 343 -2.36 -2.77 3.42
CA ASN A 343 -3.66 -2.71 4.08
C ASN A 343 -4.38 -1.38 3.83
N VAL A 344 -4.35 -0.93 2.57
CA VAL A 344 -4.88 0.39 2.19
C VAL A 344 -6.36 0.27 1.88
N GLU A 345 -7.18 0.91 2.69
CA GLU A 345 -8.58 1.17 2.36
C GLU A 345 -8.60 2.17 1.20
N THR A 346 -9.15 1.75 0.05
CA THR A 346 -9.00 2.46 -1.21
C THR A 346 -10.34 2.82 -1.80
N ASN A 347 -10.49 4.08 -2.20
CA ASN A 347 -11.57 4.58 -3.03
C ASN A 347 -10.97 5.17 -4.32
N LEU A 348 -11.23 4.52 -5.45
CA LEU A 348 -10.79 4.93 -6.79
C LEU A 348 -11.96 5.59 -7.53
N TYR A 349 -11.87 6.89 -7.79
CA TYR A 349 -12.97 7.71 -8.29
C TYR A 349 -13.00 7.84 -9.82
N TYR A 350 -14.21 7.88 -10.37
CA TYR A 350 -14.50 8.30 -11.74
C TYR A 350 -15.89 8.98 -11.78
N GLY A 351 -15.90 10.30 -11.96
CA GLY A 351 -17.13 11.09 -11.87
C GLY A 351 -17.63 11.17 -10.41
N LYS A 352 -18.87 10.73 -10.16
CA LYS A 352 -19.46 10.65 -8.82
C LYS A 352 -19.36 9.25 -8.22
N ASP A 353 -18.87 8.30 -9.01
CA ASP A 353 -18.81 6.88 -8.70
C ASP A 353 -17.39 6.45 -8.36
N SER A 354 -17.26 5.25 -7.79
CA SER A 354 -15.95 4.71 -7.44
C SER A 354 -15.88 3.19 -7.46
N ILE A 355 -14.64 2.69 -7.58
CA ILE A 355 -14.26 1.33 -7.20
C ILE A 355 -13.64 1.37 -5.82
N ASN A 356 -14.22 0.65 -4.87
CA ASN A 356 -13.80 0.65 -3.47
C ASN A 356 -13.28 -0.72 -3.05
N HIS A 357 -12.31 -0.73 -2.13
CA HIS A 357 -11.80 -1.96 -1.51
C HIS A 357 -11.31 -1.69 -0.09
N PRO A 358 -11.64 -2.56 0.91
CA PRO A 358 -11.31 -2.30 2.31
C PRO A 358 -9.82 -2.47 2.64
N SER A 359 -9.09 -3.33 1.91
CA SER A 359 -7.66 -3.58 2.16
C SER A 359 -6.89 -4.03 0.90
N VAL A 360 -6.06 -3.17 0.31
CA VAL A 360 -5.17 -3.54 -0.81
C VAL A 360 -3.73 -3.11 -0.58
N ASN A 361 -2.80 -3.77 -1.26
CA ASN A 361 -1.46 -3.24 -1.46
C ASN A 361 -1.51 -2.19 -2.58
N LEU A 362 -1.18 -0.95 -2.23
CA LEU A 362 -1.13 0.17 -3.15
C LEU A 362 0.32 0.46 -3.55
N ARG A 363 0.54 0.65 -4.85
CA ARG A 363 1.79 1.14 -5.42
C ARG A 363 1.50 2.23 -6.43
N TYR A 364 2.05 3.42 -6.23
CA TYR A 364 1.95 4.54 -7.17
C TYR A 364 3.35 4.95 -7.65
N ASP A 365 3.65 4.65 -8.91
CA ASP A 365 4.86 5.10 -9.61
C ASP A 365 4.61 6.53 -10.09
N ILE A 366 5.30 7.49 -9.47
CA ILE A 366 5.05 8.93 -9.65
C ILE A 366 5.38 9.34 -11.09
N ASN A 367 6.54 8.94 -11.58
CA ASN A 367 7.03 9.32 -12.91
C ASN A 367 6.18 8.74 -14.04
N LYS A 368 5.65 7.52 -13.85
CA LYS A 368 4.75 6.89 -14.83
C LYS A 368 3.28 7.24 -14.64
N GLN A 369 2.96 8.02 -13.60
CA GLN A 369 1.60 8.30 -13.14
C GLN A 369 0.70 7.05 -13.13
N LYS A 370 1.26 5.94 -12.61
CA LYS A 370 0.63 4.61 -12.62
C LYS A 370 0.33 4.15 -11.22
N ILE A 371 -0.96 3.95 -10.92
CA ILE A 371 -1.43 3.33 -9.68
C ILE A 371 -1.63 1.83 -9.94
N GLN A 372 -1.20 1.00 -9.01
CA GLN A 372 -1.45 -0.43 -8.98
C GLN A 372 -2.06 -0.79 -7.63
N LEU A 373 -3.21 -1.46 -7.69
CA LEU A 373 -3.91 -2.02 -6.54
C LEU A 373 -3.83 -3.54 -6.67
N VAL A 374 -3.28 -4.19 -5.66
CA VAL A 374 -3.09 -5.64 -5.65
C VAL A 374 -3.67 -6.20 -4.37
N ARG A 375 -4.56 -7.19 -4.48
CA ARG A 375 -5.05 -7.91 -3.30
C ARG A 375 -3.92 -8.73 -2.70
N GLY A 376 -3.81 -8.69 -1.38
CA GLY A 376 -2.97 -9.61 -0.64
C GLY A 376 -3.65 -10.96 -0.42
N ASP A 377 -2.97 -11.81 0.34
CA ASP A 377 -3.45 -13.15 0.71
C ASP A 377 -4.07 -13.20 2.11
N ARG A 378 -4.06 -12.09 2.86
CA ARG A 378 -4.64 -12.03 4.21
C ARG A 378 -6.16 -11.94 4.12
N GLY A 379 -6.86 -12.33 5.19
CA GLY A 379 -8.32 -12.37 5.26
C GLY A 379 -9.03 -11.19 4.59
N SER A 380 -8.91 -9.99 5.17
CA SER A 380 -9.54 -8.75 4.67
C SER A 380 -9.08 -8.32 3.27
N ASP A 381 -7.88 -8.72 2.85
CA ASP A 381 -7.36 -8.44 1.51
C ASP A 381 -8.09 -9.25 0.43
N ARG A 382 -8.74 -10.35 0.81
CA ARG A 382 -9.50 -11.19 -0.12
C ARG A 382 -10.91 -10.69 -0.39
N ASN A 383 -11.35 -9.55 0.13
CA ASN A 383 -12.60 -8.95 -0.32
C ASN A 383 -12.64 -8.75 -1.85
N PRO A 384 -13.83 -8.75 -2.48
CA PRO A 384 -13.97 -8.25 -3.84
C PRO A 384 -13.86 -6.72 -3.85
N PHE A 385 -13.50 -6.16 -5.01
CA PHE A 385 -13.68 -4.73 -5.27
C PHE A 385 -15.15 -4.44 -5.53
N TYR A 386 -15.67 -3.31 -5.06
CA TYR A 386 -17.04 -2.89 -5.33
C TYR A 386 -17.08 -1.72 -6.34
N ASP A 387 -17.76 -1.87 -7.47
CA ASP A 387 -18.00 -0.83 -8.49
C ASP A 387 -19.40 -0.22 -8.31
N SER A 388 -19.46 1.03 -7.83
CA SER A 388 -20.73 1.73 -7.56
C SER A 388 -21.51 2.15 -8.81
N TYR A 389 -20.86 2.24 -9.97
CA TYR A 389 -21.51 2.67 -11.22
C TYR A 389 -22.28 1.52 -11.89
N ARG A 390 -21.79 0.29 -11.68
CA ARG A 390 -22.31 -0.90 -12.35
C ARG A 390 -23.04 -1.86 -11.42
N ASP A 391 -22.98 -1.66 -10.11
CA ASP A 391 -23.54 -2.53 -9.07
C ASP A 391 -22.97 -3.96 -9.11
N PHE A 392 -21.64 -4.06 -9.22
CA PHE A 392 -20.92 -5.34 -9.23
C PHE A 392 -19.86 -5.43 -8.14
N ASN A 393 -19.76 -6.61 -7.54
CA ASN A 393 -18.55 -7.07 -6.89
C ASN A 393 -17.60 -7.67 -7.95
N ILE A 394 -16.34 -7.25 -7.93
CA ILE A 394 -15.30 -7.64 -8.88
C ILE A 394 -14.23 -8.43 -8.11
N SER A 395 -14.21 -9.75 -8.29
CA SER A 395 -13.13 -10.60 -7.78
C SER A 395 -12.01 -10.67 -8.80
N THR A 396 -10.95 -9.88 -8.57
CA THR A 396 -9.75 -9.82 -9.41
C THR A 396 -8.52 -9.69 -8.52
N GLU A 397 -7.35 -10.16 -8.94
CA GLU A 397 -6.11 -10.02 -8.16
C GLU A 397 -5.52 -8.60 -8.24
N ASN A 398 -5.75 -7.88 -9.34
CA ASN A 398 -5.16 -6.56 -9.54
C ASN A 398 -5.98 -5.62 -10.42
N ILE A 399 -5.88 -4.33 -10.10
CA ILE A 399 -6.37 -3.20 -10.90
C ILE A 399 -5.22 -2.22 -11.13
N ASP A 400 -4.93 -1.91 -12.39
CA ASP A 400 -3.96 -0.89 -12.80
C ASP A 400 -4.71 0.35 -13.29
N VAL A 401 -4.29 1.54 -12.86
CA VAL A 401 -4.83 2.83 -13.31
C VAL A 401 -3.69 3.68 -13.87
N TYR A 402 -3.92 4.25 -15.05
CA TYR A 402 -2.98 5.13 -15.74
C TYR A 402 -3.61 6.52 -15.83
N ILE A 403 -3.11 7.45 -15.02
CA ILE A 403 -3.70 8.78 -14.86
C ILE A 403 -3.61 9.58 -16.17
N GLU A 404 -2.44 9.57 -16.82
CA GLU A 404 -2.19 10.31 -18.06
C GLU A 404 -3.17 9.95 -19.18
N THR A 405 -3.46 8.65 -19.33
CA THR A 405 -4.33 8.15 -20.41
C THR A 405 -5.79 7.98 -19.99
N ASP A 406 -6.13 8.38 -18.75
CA ASP A 406 -7.47 8.25 -18.16
C ASP A 406 -8.04 6.83 -18.31
N SER A 407 -7.21 5.81 -18.00
CA SER A 407 -7.55 4.40 -18.23
C SER A 407 -7.41 3.51 -17.01
N LEU A 408 -8.32 2.55 -16.91
CA LEU A 408 -8.38 1.52 -15.89
C LEU A 408 -8.30 0.15 -16.56
N ILE A 409 -7.47 -0.73 -16.01
CA ILE A 409 -7.26 -2.09 -16.50
C ILE A 409 -7.41 -3.08 -15.34
N ILE A 410 -8.21 -4.13 -15.54
CA ILE A 410 -8.48 -5.18 -14.55
C ILE A 410 -7.86 -6.50 -15.00
N GLY A 411 -7.18 -7.18 -14.07
CA GLY A 411 -6.64 -8.52 -14.27
C GLY A 411 -5.54 -8.57 -15.34
N LYS A 412 -4.70 -7.54 -15.43
CA LYS A 412 -3.53 -7.53 -16.32
C LYS A 412 -2.46 -8.49 -15.75
N PRO A 413 -1.95 -9.47 -16.53
CA PRO A 413 -0.87 -10.33 -16.09
C PRO A 413 0.38 -9.54 -15.70
N THR A 414 1.05 -9.96 -14.63
CA THR A 414 2.30 -9.36 -14.16
C THR A 414 3.32 -10.46 -13.86
N VAL A 415 4.61 -10.11 -13.78
CA VAL A 415 5.69 -11.08 -13.46
C VAL A 415 5.44 -11.77 -12.10
N SER A 416 4.84 -11.06 -11.14
CA SER A 416 4.44 -11.58 -9.82
C SER A 416 3.17 -12.45 -9.84
N ILE A 417 2.42 -12.50 -10.95
CA ILE A 417 1.18 -13.27 -11.09
C ILE A 417 1.38 -14.26 -12.25
N ALA A 418 2.13 -15.34 -11.99
CA ALA A 418 2.50 -16.32 -13.00
C ALA A 418 1.36 -17.23 -13.46
N ARG A 419 0.34 -17.43 -12.61
CA ARG A 419 -0.93 -18.11 -12.94
C ARG A 419 -2.09 -17.23 -12.51
N LYS A 420 -2.74 -16.63 -13.49
CA LYS A 420 -3.89 -15.75 -13.33
C LYS A 420 -5.17 -16.59 -13.31
N GLY A 421 -5.99 -16.45 -12.27
CA GLY A 421 -7.34 -17.01 -12.22
C GLY A 421 -8.35 -16.19 -13.04
N PRO A 422 -9.57 -16.69 -13.25
CA PRO A 422 -10.64 -15.91 -13.87
C PRO A 422 -10.98 -14.69 -13.03
N VAL A 423 -11.46 -13.63 -13.68
CA VAL A 423 -12.06 -12.47 -13.00
C VAL A 423 -13.57 -12.66 -12.99
N GLU A 424 -14.17 -12.47 -11.82
CA GLU A 424 -15.61 -12.60 -11.64
C GLU A 424 -16.23 -11.23 -11.42
N PHE A 425 -17.28 -10.92 -12.19
CA PHE A 425 -18.15 -9.77 -11.96
C PHE A 425 -19.51 -10.31 -11.50
N GLU A 426 -19.83 -10.14 -10.22
CA GLU A 426 -21.04 -10.65 -9.58
C GLU A 426 -21.99 -9.51 -9.20
N SER A 427 -23.24 -9.57 -9.69
CA SER A 427 -24.28 -8.58 -9.37
C SER A 427 -24.49 -8.49 -7.86
N LEU A 428 -24.74 -7.30 -7.34
CA LEU A 428 -25.15 -7.15 -5.93
C LEU A 428 -26.47 -7.86 -5.58
N GLN A 429 -27.29 -8.17 -6.59
CA GLN A 429 -28.56 -8.91 -6.44
C GLN A 429 -28.42 -10.39 -6.85
N PHE A 430 -27.20 -10.87 -7.08
CA PHE A 430 -26.94 -12.26 -7.41
C PHE A 430 -27.33 -13.17 -6.24
N PHE A 431 -28.03 -14.25 -6.53
CA PHE A 431 -28.25 -15.33 -5.58
C PHE A 431 -28.15 -16.70 -6.26
N ASN A 432 -27.61 -17.66 -5.52
CA ASN A 432 -27.53 -19.05 -5.92
C ASN A 432 -27.82 -19.96 -4.72
N PRO A 433 -28.89 -20.78 -4.78
CA PRO A 433 -29.24 -21.70 -3.68
C PRO A 433 -28.12 -22.66 -3.31
N GLY A 434 -27.34 -23.13 -4.30
CA GLY A 434 -26.20 -24.02 -4.07
C GLY A 434 -25.05 -23.34 -3.32
N ASP A 435 -24.83 -22.04 -3.52
CA ASP A 435 -23.85 -21.28 -2.73
C ASP A 435 -24.30 -21.13 -1.27
N TYR A 436 -25.58 -20.85 -1.04
CA TYR A 436 -26.17 -20.76 0.29
C TYR A 436 -26.08 -22.09 1.04
N GLN A 437 -26.47 -23.19 0.41
CA GLN A 437 -26.36 -24.55 0.96
C GLN A 437 -24.90 -24.95 1.22
N ARG A 438 -23.95 -24.57 0.34
CA ARG A 438 -22.52 -24.82 0.54
C ARG A 438 -21.99 -24.13 1.79
N ILE A 439 -22.44 -22.91 2.09
CA ILE A 439 -22.05 -22.18 3.31
C ILE A 439 -22.60 -22.85 4.57
N GLN A 440 -23.83 -23.40 4.52
CA GLN A 440 -24.36 -24.20 5.62
C GLN A 440 -23.56 -25.49 5.84
N ASN A 441 -23.13 -26.15 4.77
CA ASN A 441 -22.41 -27.43 4.81
C ASN A 441 -23.18 -28.46 5.67
N ILE A 442 -22.54 -29.08 6.66
CA ILE A 442 -23.16 -30.05 7.58
C ILE A 442 -23.76 -29.41 8.84
N ALA A 443 -23.77 -28.08 8.95
CA ALA A 443 -24.31 -27.39 10.12
C ALA A 443 -25.85 -27.41 10.14
N THR A 444 -26.42 -27.43 11.34
CA THR A 444 -27.88 -27.44 11.54
C THR A 444 -28.56 -26.16 11.06
N ALA A 445 -27.86 -25.02 11.13
CA ALA A 445 -28.36 -23.73 10.69
C ALA A 445 -27.31 -23.04 9.80
N ASN A 446 -27.78 -22.27 8.82
CA ASN A 446 -26.91 -21.52 7.92
C ASN A 446 -26.21 -20.37 8.69
N PRO A 447 -24.87 -20.25 8.64
CA PRO A 447 -24.15 -19.15 9.25
C PRO A 447 -24.66 -17.75 8.84
N LEU A 448 -25.09 -17.57 7.59
CA LEU A 448 -25.64 -16.29 7.12
C LEU A 448 -26.94 -15.94 7.84
N ALA A 449 -27.82 -16.92 8.04
CA ALA A 449 -29.07 -16.72 8.77
C ALA A 449 -28.82 -16.36 10.24
N ILE A 450 -27.81 -16.96 10.86
CA ILE A 450 -27.40 -16.64 12.23
C ILE A 450 -26.84 -15.21 12.30
N MET A 451 -26.02 -14.81 11.33
CA MET A 451 -25.49 -13.44 11.26
C MET A 451 -26.61 -12.42 11.12
N LYS A 452 -27.54 -12.63 10.18
CA LYS A 452 -28.70 -11.75 10.01
C LYS A 452 -29.50 -11.60 11.31
N ALA A 453 -29.86 -12.72 11.94
CA ALA A 453 -30.61 -12.69 13.20
C ALA A 453 -29.82 -11.99 14.33
N THR A 454 -28.48 -12.12 14.34
CA THR A 454 -27.62 -11.46 15.32
C THR A 454 -27.58 -9.96 15.08
N VAL A 455 -27.39 -9.50 13.83
CA VAL A 455 -27.44 -8.07 13.47
C VAL A 455 -28.79 -7.44 13.87
N GLU A 456 -29.89 -8.12 13.55
CA GLU A 456 -31.24 -7.63 13.86
C GLU A 456 -31.48 -7.55 15.38
N TYR A 457 -30.99 -8.53 16.14
CA TYR A 457 -31.13 -8.55 17.60
C TYR A 457 -30.27 -7.49 18.28
N GLU A 458 -29.01 -7.32 17.86
CA GLU A 458 -28.06 -6.37 18.46
C GLU A 458 -28.25 -4.93 17.94
N GLY A 459 -28.99 -4.75 16.84
CA GLY A 459 -29.23 -3.43 16.22
C GLY A 459 -27.99 -2.82 15.57
N THR A 460 -27.02 -3.64 15.17
CA THR A 460 -25.75 -3.20 14.57
C THR A 460 -25.20 -4.20 13.57
N ASN A 461 -24.56 -3.71 12.50
CA ASN A 461 -23.88 -4.57 11.51
C ASN A 461 -22.53 -5.10 12.01
N PHE A 462 -22.07 -4.67 13.20
CA PHE A 462 -20.78 -5.07 13.76
C PHE A 462 -20.99 -6.16 14.84
N ILE A 463 -20.37 -7.32 14.64
CA ILE A 463 -20.48 -8.48 15.54
C ILE A 463 -19.10 -8.89 16.01
N ASN A 464 -18.95 -9.17 17.31
CA ASN A 464 -17.73 -9.81 17.82
C ASN A 464 -17.66 -11.27 17.34
N ALA A 465 -16.53 -11.69 16.78
CA ALA A 465 -16.37 -13.02 16.19
C ALA A 465 -16.57 -14.17 17.21
N ASN A 466 -16.24 -13.98 18.49
CA ASN A 466 -16.57 -14.98 19.52
C ASN A 466 -18.07 -15.08 19.77
N LEU A 467 -18.80 -13.94 19.74
CA LEU A 467 -20.25 -13.95 19.83
C LEU A 467 -20.85 -14.77 18.70
N LEU A 468 -20.45 -14.50 17.46
CA LEU A 468 -20.90 -15.28 16.29
C LEU A 468 -20.56 -16.77 16.44
N ALA A 469 -19.34 -17.12 16.86
CA ALA A 469 -18.94 -18.50 17.07
C ALA A 469 -19.87 -19.20 18.06
N SER A 470 -20.13 -18.59 19.22
CA SER A 470 -21.02 -19.13 20.25
C SER A 470 -22.48 -19.27 19.79
N ARG A 471 -22.95 -18.39 18.90
CA ARG A 471 -24.29 -18.43 18.30
C ARG A 471 -24.42 -19.55 17.26
N ILE A 472 -23.35 -19.87 16.53
CA ILE A 472 -23.29 -21.03 15.64
C ILE A 472 -23.30 -22.32 16.45
N ASN A 473 -22.46 -22.39 17.48
CA ASN A 473 -22.43 -23.50 18.42
C ASN A 473 -21.81 -23.01 19.73
N SER A 474 -22.45 -23.29 20.87
CA SER A 474 -21.99 -22.82 22.18
C SER A 474 -20.58 -23.29 22.58
N LYS A 475 -20.03 -24.32 21.91
CA LYS A 475 -18.68 -24.83 22.11
C LYS A 475 -17.64 -24.24 21.14
N PHE A 476 -18.05 -23.45 20.15
CA PHE A 476 -17.13 -22.89 19.16
C PHE A 476 -16.46 -21.63 19.69
N THR A 477 -15.21 -21.49 19.26
CA THR A 477 -14.38 -20.29 19.41
C THR A 477 -14.10 -19.69 18.03
N VAL A 478 -13.52 -18.48 17.98
CA VAL A 478 -13.07 -17.86 16.70
C VAL A 478 -12.23 -18.83 15.86
N LYS A 479 -11.32 -19.59 16.48
CA LYS A 479 -10.45 -20.55 15.78
C LYS A 479 -11.24 -21.65 15.06
N ASN A 480 -12.41 -22.03 15.58
CA ASN A 480 -13.25 -23.04 14.94
C ASN A 480 -13.95 -22.52 13.68
N ILE A 481 -14.20 -21.21 13.59
CA ILE A 481 -14.92 -20.58 12.48
C ILE A 481 -14.02 -19.75 11.57
N GLU A 482 -12.71 -19.69 11.82
CA GLU A 482 -11.76 -18.84 11.08
C GLU A 482 -11.78 -19.11 9.56
N SER A 483 -11.78 -20.39 9.15
CA SER A 483 -11.85 -20.76 7.73
C SER A 483 -13.17 -20.32 7.08
N LEU A 484 -14.28 -20.40 7.81
CA LEU A 484 -15.57 -19.90 7.37
C LEU A 484 -15.53 -18.38 7.22
N LEU A 485 -14.97 -17.65 8.19
CA LEU A 485 -14.85 -16.18 8.10
C LEU A 485 -14.05 -15.77 6.87
N TYR A 486 -12.91 -16.40 6.58
CA TYR A 486 -12.12 -16.08 5.39
C TYR A 486 -12.82 -16.44 4.07
N ASP A 487 -13.61 -17.54 4.00
CA ASP A 487 -14.44 -17.83 2.82
C ASP A 487 -15.54 -16.76 2.63
N LEU A 488 -16.15 -16.31 3.73
CA LEU A 488 -17.17 -15.25 3.69
C LEU A 488 -16.60 -13.90 3.28
N VAL A 489 -15.40 -13.54 3.74
CA VAL A 489 -14.67 -12.36 3.29
C VAL A 489 -14.32 -12.47 1.80
N ALA A 490 -13.79 -13.61 1.37
CA ALA A 490 -13.42 -13.84 -0.03
C ALA A 490 -14.59 -13.66 -1.00
N ARG A 491 -15.82 -13.88 -0.51
CA ARG A 491 -17.08 -13.75 -1.26
C ARG A 491 -17.82 -12.45 -1.00
N GLY A 492 -17.27 -11.54 -0.21
CA GLY A 492 -17.86 -10.22 0.08
C GLY A 492 -19.11 -10.27 0.97
N PHE A 493 -19.28 -11.29 1.79
CA PHE A 493 -20.36 -11.35 2.79
C PHE A 493 -20.04 -10.51 4.03
N VAL A 494 -18.78 -10.45 4.44
CA VAL A 494 -18.36 -9.75 5.65
C VAL A 494 -16.99 -9.11 5.45
N ASP A 495 -16.71 -8.03 6.19
CA ASP A 495 -15.33 -7.65 6.51
C ASP A 495 -14.97 -8.23 7.87
N TYR A 496 -13.76 -8.78 8.02
CA TYR A 496 -13.29 -9.35 9.28
C TYR A 496 -11.92 -8.78 9.66
N ASP A 497 -11.86 -8.16 10.84
CA ASP A 497 -10.61 -7.75 11.50
C ASP A 497 -10.20 -8.84 12.50
N PRO A 498 -9.16 -9.63 12.21
CA PRO A 498 -8.71 -10.70 13.10
C PRO A 498 -8.02 -10.20 14.38
N GLU A 499 -7.52 -8.96 14.39
CA GLU A 499 -6.85 -8.40 15.57
C GLU A 499 -7.88 -7.94 16.60
N GLU A 500 -8.93 -7.25 16.16
CA GLU A 500 -10.04 -6.81 17.02
C GLU A 500 -11.13 -7.87 17.20
N GLN A 501 -11.04 -8.99 16.45
CA GLN A 501 -12.08 -10.01 16.35
C GLN A 501 -13.46 -9.42 16.02
N LEU A 502 -13.48 -8.44 15.13
CA LEU A 502 -14.68 -7.70 14.74
C LEU A 502 -15.10 -8.06 13.31
N ILE A 503 -16.38 -8.37 13.13
CA ILE A 503 -16.99 -8.71 11.85
C ILE A 503 -17.97 -7.59 11.48
N GLU A 504 -17.80 -6.98 10.32
CA GLU A 504 -18.82 -6.13 9.72
C GLU A 504 -19.63 -6.95 8.72
N VAL A 505 -20.91 -7.17 9.02
CA VAL A 505 -21.84 -7.89 8.17
C VAL A 505 -22.31 -7.00 7.03
N LYS A 506 -22.12 -7.44 5.78
CA LYS A 506 -22.53 -6.69 4.58
C LYS A 506 -23.96 -6.99 4.18
N GLN A 507 -24.56 -6.09 3.40
CA GLN A 507 -25.93 -6.23 2.87
C GLN A 507 -26.14 -7.52 2.07
N LYS A 508 -25.07 -8.08 1.47
CA LYS A 508 -25.12 -9.36 0.77
C LYS A 508 -25.61 -10.52 1.65
N VAL A 509 -25.32 -10.49 2.96
CA VAL A 509 -25.84 -11.48 3.92
C VAL A 509 -27.36 -11.40 4.00
N MET A 510 -27.90 -10.18 4.12
CA MET A 510 -29.33 -9.95 4.18
C MET A 510 -30.01 -10.43 2.90
N HIS A 511 -29.46 -10.01 1.75
CA HIS A 511 -29.93 -10.43 0.42
C HIS A 511 -30.02 -11.96 0.28
N TYR A 512 -28.95 -12.69 0.61
CA TYR A 512 -28.94 -14.14 0.47
C TYR A 512 -29.94 -14.84 1.38
N VAL A 513 -30.10 -14.37 2.62
CA VAL A 513 -31.05 -14.98 3.57
C VAL A 513 -32.49 -14.71 3.15
N ASP A 514 -32.77 -13.51 2.64
CA ASP A 514 -34.12 -13.15 2.18
C ASP A 514 -34.48 -13.78 0.84
N ALA A 515 -33.52 -13.90 -0.08
CA ALA A 515 -33.69 -14.60 -1.35
C ALA A 515 -33.98 -16.10 -1.14
N ASP A 516 -33.29 -16.75 -0.21
CA ASP A 516 -33.53 -18.16 0.16
C ASP A 516 -34.93 -18.37 0.76
N ARG A 517 -35.45 -17.38 1.49
CA ARG A 517 -36.83 -17.36 2.03
C ARG A 517 -37.86 -16.83 1.04
N GLU A 518 -37.44 -16.52 -0.18
CA GLU A 518 -38.25 -15.93 -1.24
C GLU A 518 -38.95 -14.61 -0.87
N PHE A 519 -38.37 -13.84 0.06
CA PHE A 519 -38.87 -12.53 0.48
C PHE A 519 -38.46 -11.39 -0.46
N VAL A 520 -37.39 -11.58 -1.23
CA VAL A 520 -36.91 -10.64 -2.25
C VAL A 520 -36.66 -11.38 -3.56
N ASP A 521 -36.85 -10.67 -4.68
CA ASP A 521 -36.43 -11.15 -5.99
C ASP A 521 -34.89 -11.06 -6.11
N TYR A 522 -34.31 -11.84 -7.02
CA TYR A 522 -32.87 -11.93 -7.21
C TYR A 522 -32.52 -12.27 -8.66
N ASP A 523 -31.25 -12.06 -9.03
CA ASP A 523 -30.76 -12.42 -10.36
C ASP A 523 -29.73 -13.57 -10.33
N HIS A 524 -29.41 -14.07 -11.51
CA HIS A 524 -28.35 -15.06 -11.74
C HIS A 524 -27.13 -14.44 -12.45
N LEU A 525 -27.00 -13.12 -12.40
CA LEU A 525 -26.02 -12.38 -13.19
C LEU A 525 -24.64 -12.43 -12.53
N LYS A 526 -23.85 -13.40 -13.00
CA LYS A 526 -22.41 -13.51 -12.72
C LYS A 526 -21.65 -13.72 -14.02
N ILE A 527 -20.77 -12.78 -14.36
CA ILE A 527 -19.94 -12.82 -15.57
C ILE A 527 -18.55 -13.33 -15.21
N ILE A 528 -18.15 -14.42 -15.85
CA ILE A 528 -16.82 -15.01 -15.68
C ILE A 528 -15.96 -14.60 -16.88
N SER A 529 -14.86 -13.90 -16.60
CA SER A 529 -13.86 -13.49 -17.59
C SER A 529 -12.62 -14.37 -17.44
N ASP A 530 -12.44 -15.32 -18.36
CA ASP A 530 -11.26 -16.19 -18.41
C ASP A 530 -10.45 -15.92 -19.68
N THR A 531 -9.27 -15.33 -19.51
CA THR A 531 -8.36 -14.99 -20.61
C THR A 531 -6.93 -14.85 -20.11
N ARG A 532 -5.96 -15.20 -20.97
CA ARG A 532 -4.53 -14.98 -20.72
C ARG A 532 -4.13 -13.51 -20.77
N GLY A 533 -4.93 -12.66 -21.42
CA GLY A 533 -4.68 -11.23 -21.58
C GLY A 533 -5.30 -10.38 -20.47
N ILE A 534 -5.73 -9.17 -20.81
CA ILE A 534 -6.49 -8.27 -19.92
C ILE A 534 -7.94 -8.76 -19.81
N ASN A 535 -8.49 -8.87 -18.59
CA ASN A 535 -9.91 -9.23 -18.42
C ASN A 535 -10.82 -8.07 -18.78
N ALA A 536 -10.54 -6.88 -18.26
CA ALA A 536 -11.37 -5.73 -18.56
C ALA A 536 -10.56 -4.44 -18.66
N ALA A 537 -11.07 -3.51 -19.48
CA ALA A 537 -10.48 -2.20 -19.66
C ALA A 537 -11.57 -1.14 -19.83
N MET A 538 -11.34 0.04 -19.26
CA MET A 538 -12.26 1.17 -19.31
C MET A 538 -11.49 2.48 -19.47
N LYS A 539 -12.03 3.41 -20.28
CA LYS A 539 -11.66 4.83 -20.23
C LYS A 539 -12.58 5.54 -19.24
N MET A 540 -12.02 6.19 -18.22
CA MET A 540 -12.82 6.77 -17.13
C MET A 540 -13.75 7.89 -17.61
N GLY A 541 -13.40 8.61 -18.69
CA GLY A 541 -14.30 9.58 -19.32
C GLY A 541 -15.48 9.01 -20.12
N ARG A 542 -15.46 7.73 -20.52
CA ARG A 542 -16.57 7.08 -21.27
C ARG A 542 -17.43 6.17 -20.41
N LEU A 543 -16.87 5.58 -19.35
CA LEU A 543 -17.56 4.70 -18.41
C LEU A 543 -18.17 3.42 -19.01
N ASP A 544 -17.82 3.07 -20.25
CA ASP A 544 -18.10 1.74 -20.79
C ASP A 544 -16.87 0.84 -20.56
N MET A 545 -17.09 -0.35 -20.00
CA MET A 545 -16.02 -1.30 -19.69
C MET A 545 -16.07 -2.47 -20.66
N VAL A 546 -15.01 -2.64 -21.44
CA VAL A 546 -14.85 -3.82 -22.31
C VAL A 546 -14.41 -4.98 -21.43
N VAL A 547 -15.15 -6.09 -21.44
CA VAL A 547 -14.83 -7.32 -20.71
C VAL A 547 -14.55 -8.43 -21.72
N ASN A 548 -13.36 -9.01 -21.66
CA ASN A 548 -12.84 -10.06 -22.55
C ASN A 548 -12.95 -11.44 -21.90
N GLY A 549 -12.86 -12.51 -22.68
CA GLY A 549 -12.84 -13.88 -22.16
C GLY A 549 -14.18 -14.33 -21.56
N VAL A 550 -15.29 -13.70 -21.97
CA VAL A 550 -16.64 -14.07 -21.52
C VAL A 550 -17.21 -15.13 -22.46
N GLU A 551 -17.18 -16.39 -22.05
CA GLU A 551 -17.70 -17.51 -22.87
C GLU A 551 -19.23 -17.44 -23.01
N ARG A 552 -19.92 -17.12 -21.92
CA ARG A 552 -21.38 -17.03 -21.87
C ARG A 552 -21.83 -16.11 -20.74
N VAL A 553 -23.03 -15.56 -20.87
CA VAL A 553 -23.74 -14.85 -19.80
C VAL A 553 -25.10 -15.52 -19.62
N ILE A 554 -25.47 -15.82 -18.38
CA ILE A 554 -26.74 -16.46 -18.03
C ILE A 554 -27.65 -15.39 -17.43
N PHE A 555 -28.85 -15.23 -17.97
CA PHE A 555 -29.83 -14.25 -17.48
C PHE A 555 -30.91 -14.91 -16.63
N SER A 556 -31.45 -16.03 -17.11
CA SER A 556 -32.45 -16.82 -16.40
C SER A 556 -32.20 -18.30 -16.65
N GLN A 557 -31.97 -19.07 -15.60
CA GLN A 557 -31.84 -20.52 -15.70
C GLN A 557 -33.20 -21.18 -15.94
N LYS A 558 -34.25 -20.71 -15.24
CA LYS A 558 -35.63 -21.21 -15.37
C LYS A 558 -36.16 -21.04 -16.79
N ASN A 559 -36.04 -19.84 -17.34
CA ASN A 559 -36.54 -19.50 -18.68
C ASN A 559 -35.54 -19.87 -19.79
N ARG A 560 -34.40 -20.47 -19.43
CA ARG A 560 -33.33 -20.91 -20.35
C ARG A 560 -32.86 -19.78 -21.27
N VAL A 561 -32.57 -18.63 -20.67
CA VAL A 561 -32.11 -17.45 -21.41
C VAL A 561 -30.64 -17.18 -21.10
N ALA A 562 -29.82 -17.18 -22.15
CA ALA A 562 -28.39 -16.96 -22.07
C ALA A 562 -27.86 -16.32 -23.36
N MET A 563 -26.69 -15.72 -23.29
CA MET A 563 -25.97 -15.18 -24.43
C MET A 563 -24.58 -15.80 -24.53
N LYS A 564 -24.13 -16.04 -25.76
CA LYS A 564 -22.74 -16.30 -26.11
C LYS A 564 -22.20 -15.11 -26.92
N PRO A 565 -21.39 -14.24 -26.31
CA PRO A 565 -20.85 -13.07 -27.00
C PRO A 565 -19.90 -13.45 -28.14
N LEU A 566 -19.92 -12.70 -29.23
CA LEU A 566 -18.98 -12.86 -30.34
C LEU A 566 -17.57 -12.46 -29.89
N GLY A 567 -16.57 -13.29 -30.21
CA GLY A 567 -15.19 -13.04 -29.79
C GLY A 567 -14.96 -13.14 -28.27
N ASN A 568 -15.91 -13.71 -27.52
CA ASN A 568 -15.90 -13.77 -26.06
C ASN A 568 -15.74 -12.39 -25.41
N GLN A 569 -16.36 -11.35 -25.98
CA GLN A 569 -16.25 -9.98 -25.49
C GLN A 569 -17.65 -9.35 -25.34
N LEU A 570 -17.85 -8.59 -24.26
CA LEU A 570 -19.01 -7.73 -24.08
C LEU A 570 -18.60 -6.34 -23.58
N LEU A 571 -19.51 -5.38 -23.73
CA LEU A 571 -19.37 -4.02 -23.22
C LEU A 571 -20.29 -3.83 -22.02
N MET A 572 -19.72 -3.81 -20.82
CA MET A 572 -20.46 -3.60 -19.58
C MET A 572 -20.70 -2.11 -19.33
N LYS A 573 -21.97 -1.75 -19.11
CA LYS A 573 -22.47 -0.39 -18.94
C LYS A 573 -23.01 -0.17 -17.52
N LYS A 574 -23.60 1.00 -17.31
CA LYS A 574 -24.20 1.42 -16.03
C LYS A 574 -25.29 0.44 -15.59
N VAL A 575 -25.41 0.21 -14.27
CA VAL A 575 -26.47 -0.61 -13.64
C VAL A 575 -26.69 -1.95 -14.35
N ARG A 576 -25.66 -2.81 -14.39
CA ARG A 576 -25.74 -4.18 -14.93
C ARG A 576 -26.15 -4.33 -16.41
N ASN A 577 -26.34 -3.23 -17.13
CA ASN A 577 -26.58 -3.28 -18.57
C ASN A 577 -25.31 -3.71 -19.31
N PHE A 578 -25.47 -4.38 -20.45
CA PHE A 578 -24.35 -4.64 -21.34
C PHE A 578 -24.79 -4.74 -22.80
N ASP A 579 -23.86 -4.42 -23.68
CA ASP A 579 -24.00 -4.60 -25.11
C ASP A 579 -23.07 -5.72 -25.59
N ALA A 580 -23.54 -6.53 -26.54
CA ALA A 580 -22.68 -7.49 -27.21
C ALA A 580 -23.23 -7.88 -28.58
N ASP A 581 -22.32 -8.25 -29.47
CA ASP A 581 -22.64 -9.06 -30.64
C ASP A 581 -22.66 -10.54 -30.24
N GLY A 582 -23.30 -11.40 -31.04
CA GLY A 582 -23.17 -12.85 -30.86
C GLY A 582 -24.47 -13.61 -31.01
N LYS A 583 -24.71 -14.55 -30.10
CA LYS A 583 -25.86 -15.45 -30.14
C LYS A 583 -26.60 -15.45 -28.80
N VAL A 584 -27.89 -15.13 -28.84
CA VAL A 584 -28.82 -15.21 -27.70
C VAL A 584 -29.65 -16.49 -27.84
N PHE A 585 -29.80 -17.20 -26.73
CA PHE A 585 -30.64 -18.39 -26.60
C PHE A 585 -31.80 -18.04 -25.68
N ALA A 586 -33.01 -18.45 -26.06
CA ALA A 586 -34.20 -18.29 -25.24
C ALA A 586 -35.17 -19.45 -25.51
N GLY A 587 -35.28 -20.36 -24.54
CA GLY A 587 -36.09 -21.57 -24.71
C GLY A 587 -35.69 -22.38 -25.94
N PHE A 588 -36.67 -22.69 -26.80
CA PHE A 588 -36.50 -23.37 -28.07
C PHE A 588 -36.23 -22.43 -29.25
N THR A 589 -35.57 -21.31 -29.00
CA THR A 589 -35.16 -20.37 -30.04
C THR A 589 -33.71 -19.94 -29.89
N SER A 590 -33.11 -19.51 -31.00
CA SER A 590 -31.81 -18.85 -30.95
C SER A 590 -31.70 -17.72 -31.95
N MET A 591 -31.19 -16.58 -31.51
CA MET A 591 -31.03 -15.36 -32.29
C MET A 591 -29.54 -15.06 -32.44
N GLN A 592 -29.03 -15.02 -33.67
CA GLN A 592 -27.65 -14.65 -33.97
C GLN A 592 -27.60 -13.33 -34.73
N GLY A 593 -26.78 -12.40 -34.25
CA GLY A 593 -26.82 -11.03 -34.74
C GLY A 593 -25.76 -10.13 -34.13
N LYS A 594 -25.98 -8.83 -34.32
CA LYS A 594 -25.18 -7.73 -33.78
C LYS A 594 -26.09 -6.77 -33.02
N ASP A 595 -25.48 -5.95 -32.17
CA ASP A 595 -26.16 -4.88 -31.44
C ASP A 595 -27.29 -5.42 -30.55
N PHE A 596 -26.95 -6.41 -29.71
CA PHE A 596 -27.82 -6.82 -28.61
C PHE A 596 -27.57 -5.94 -27.40
N HIS A 597 -28.64 -5.40 -26.83
CA HIS A 597 -28.65 -4.54 -25.67
C HIS A 597 -29.47 -5.19 -24.56
N PHE A 598 -28.82 -5.60 -23.48
CA PHE A 598 -29.53 -6.05 -22.29
C PHE A 598 -29.87 -4.86 -21.39
N ASP A 599 -31.14 -4.78 -21.04
CA ASP A 599 -31.70 -3.85 -20.09
C ASP A 599 -32.04 -4.60 -18.80
N TYR A 600 -31.27 -4.34 -17.74
CA TYR A 600 -31.44 -5.01 -16.45
C TYR A 600 -32.74 -4.59 -15.74
N GLU A 601 -33.12 -3.32 -15.84
CA GLU A 601 -34.29 -2.76 -15.16
C GLU A 601 -35.57 -3.34 -15.76
N ASN A 602 -35.68 -3.30 -17.09
CA ASN A 602 -36.83 -3.86 -17.82
C ASN A 602 -36.71 -5.37 -18.09
N PHE A 603 -35.64 -6.01 -17.62
CA PHE A 603 -35.30 -7.42 -17.75
C PHE A 603 -35.53 -8.00 -19.16
N ASN A 604 -34.98 -7.34 -20.18
CA ASN A 604 -35.14 -7.72 -21.58
C ASN A 604 -33.85 -7.54 -22.40
N ILE A 605 -33.84 -8.13 -23.59
CA ILE A 605 -32.76 -7.97 -24.58
C ILE A 605 -33.35 -7.41 -25.86
N ARG A 606 -32.93 -6.21 -26.24
CA ARG A 606 -33.23 -5.63 -27.56
C ARG A 606 -32.19 -6.11 -28.56
N GLY A 607 -32.62 -6.63 -29.71
CA GLY A 607 -31.75 -6.98 -30.83
C GLY A 607 -32.05 -6.07 -32.02
N ASP A 608 -31.14 -5.17 -32.33
CA ASP A 608 -31.33 -4.19 -33.40
C ASP A 608 -31.04 -4.82 -34.79
N SER A 609 -30.13 -5.81 -34.85
CA SER A 609 -29.81 -6.55 -36.07
C SER A 609 -29.67 -8.06 -35.83
N ILE A 610 -30.79 -8.80 -35.90
CA ILE A 610 -30.82 -10.27 -35.81
C ILE A 610 -30.70 -10.86 -37.22
N ARG A 611 -29.51 -11.36 -37.56
CA ARG A 611 -29.24 -11.97 -38.87
C ARG A 611 -30.00 -13.28 -39.05
N TYR A 612 -29.98 -14.12 -38.02
CA TYR A 612 -30.60 -15.45 -38.03
C TYR A 612 -31.45 -15.64 -36.78
N PHE A 613 -32.71 -16.01 -36.97
CA PHE A 613 -33.61 -16.43 -35.92
C PHE A 613 -34.05 -17.86 -36.19
N ASP A 614 -33.47 -18.77 -35.40
CA ASP A 614 -33.69 -20.21 -35.46
C ASP A 614 -34.77 -20.63 -34.47
N LEU A 615 -35.64 -21.53 -34.93
CA LEU A 615 -36.74 -22.08 -34.16
C LEU A 615 -36.56 -23.59 -34.06
N PHE A 616 -36.81 -24.12 -32.86
CA PHE A 616 -36.74 -25.54 -32.58
C PHE A 616 -38.10 -26.03 -32.08
N VAL A 617 -38.53 -27.20 -32.54
CA VAL A 617 -39.80 -27.80 -32.09
C VAL A 617 -39.49 -29.06 -31.28
N PRO A 618 -40.00 -29.17 -30.05
CA PRO A 618 -39.84 -30.37 -29.23
C PRO A 618 -40.45 -31.60 -29.90
N THR A 619 -39.76 -32.73 -29.82
CA THR A 619 -40.23 -34.02 -30.37
C THR A 619 -41.19 -34.74 -29.43
N GLY A 620 -41.34 -34.23 -28.20
CA GLY A 620 -42.04 -34.92 -27.10
C GLY A 620 -41.17 -35.95 -26.37
N GLY A 621 -39.98 -36.27 -26.89
CA GLY A 621 -39.01 -37.14 -26.24
C GLY A 621 -38.02 -36.40 -25.35
N LEU A 622 -37.30 -37.15 -24.51
CA LEU A 622 -36.19 -36.64 -23.71
C LEU A 622 -34.86 -37.18 -24.25
N ASP A 623 -33.81 -36.38 -24.15
CA ASP A 623 -32.44 -36.80 -24.43
C ASP A 623 -31.85 -37.64 -23.27
N LYS A 624 -30.59 -38.08 -23.43
CA LYS A 624 -29.86 -38.87 -22.42
C LYS A 624 -29.71 -38.14 -21.07
N ASN A 625 -29.83 -36.82 -21.06
CA ASN A 625 -29.72 -35.96 -19.87
C ASN A 625 -31.09 -35.56 -19.32
N LYS A 626 -32.17 -36.23 -19.77
CA LYS A 626 -33.57 -35.93 -19.41
C LYS A 626 -34.02 -34.51 -19.81
N GLN A 627 -33.39 -33.91 -20.82
CA GLN A 627 -33.81 -32.63 -21.38
C GLN A 627 -34.73 -32.84 -22.58
N PRO A 628 -35.71 -31.95 -22.84
CA PRO A 628 -36.55 -32.04 -24.03
C PRO A 628 -35.72 -32.08 -25.30
N LEU A 629 -35.88 -33.15 -26.08
CA LEU A 629 -35.28 -33.26 -27.40
C LEU A 629 -36.07 -32.37 -28.35
N ALA A 630 -35.40 -31.44 -29.03
CA ALA A 630 -36.01 -30.55 -30.01
C ALA A 630 -35.20 -30.55 -31.31
N TYR A 631 -35.89 -30.52 -32.45
CA TYR A 631 -35.26 -30.44 -33.77
C TYR A 631 -35.40 -29.03 -34.33
N SER A 632 -34.35 -28.57 -35.00
CA SER A 632 -34.42 -27.34 -35.80
C SER A 632 -35.45 -27.53 -36.90
N ILE A 633 -36.32 -26.54 -37.08
CA ILE A 633 -37.22 -26.56 -38.23
C ILE A 633 -36.41 -26.41 -39.53
N GLY A 634 -37.00 -26.83 -40.64
CA GLY A 634 -36.43 -26.74 -41.98
C GLY A 634 -36.36 -25.32 -42.54
N SER A 635 -36.98 -24.32 -41.90
CA SER A 635 -36.90 -22.90 -42.29
C SER A 635 -36.13 -22.05 -41.29
N ARG A 636 -35.70 -20.85 -41.71
CA ARG A 636 -35.04 -19.88 -40.85
C ARG A 636 -35.60 -18.50 -41.15
N ILE A 637 -35.81 -17.71 -40.10
CA ILE A 637 -36.17 -16.29 -40.23
C ILE A 637 -34.86 -15.49 -40.26
N GLU A 638 -34.73 -14.58 -41.22
CA GLU A 638 -33.55 -13.76 -41.44
C GLU A 638 -33.88 -12.26 -41.37
N HIS A 639 -32.88 -11.46 -40.97
CA HIS A 639 -32.98 -10.00 -40.83
C HIS A 639 -34.13 -9.52 -39.94
N ALA A 640 -34.33 -10.18 -38.80
CA ALA A 640 -35.26 -9.72 -37.79
C ALA A 640 -34.64 -8.58 -36.95
N SER A 641 -35.51 -7.82 -36.29
CA SER A 641 -35.16 -6.97 -35.15
C SER A 641 -36.26 -7.12 -34.12
N GLY A 642 -36.03 -6.76 -32.85
CA GLY A 642 -37.08 -6.91 -31.85
C GLY A 642 -36.58 -6.87 -30.41
N THR A 643 -37.49 -7.21 -29.50
CA THR A 643 -37.20 -7.30 -28.06
C THR A 643 -37.57 -8.69 -27.56
N LEU A 644 -36.59 -9.37 -26.98
CA LEU A 644 -36.77 -10.58 -26.18
C LEU A 644 -37.06 -10.15 -24.74
N LEU A 645 -38.28 -10.38 -24.27
CA LEU A 645 -38.64 -10.23 -22.87
C LEU A 645 -38.27 -11.53 -22.14
N ILE A 646 -37.39 -11.44 -21.14
CA ILE A 646 -36.88 -12.62 -20.41
C ILE A 646 -37.91 -13.08 -19.38
N ASP A 647 -38.38 -12.13 -18.58
CA ASP A 647 -39.44 -12.25 -17.58
C ASP A 647 -39.96 -10.84 -17.24
N SER A 648 -40.86 -10.72 -16.27
CA SER A 648 -41.24 -9.42 -15.72
C SER A 648 -40.09 -8.79 -14.90
N PRO A 649 -40.02 -7.44 -14.79
CA PRO A 649 -38.98 -6.75 -14.04
C PRO A 649 -38.81 -7.22 -12.58
N ASP A 650 -39.89 -7.59 -11.89
CA ASP A 650 -39.85 -8.00 -10.47
C ASP A 650 -39.82 -9.53 -10.29
N ASN A 651 -39.54 -10.28 -11.37
CA ASN A 651 -39.47 -11.75 -11.38
C ASN A 651 -38.19 -12.25 -12.07
N LYS A 652 -37.04 -11.61 -11.82
CA LYS A 652 -35.74 -11.96 -12.42
C LYS A 652 -35.28 -13.36 -12.05
N SER A 653 -35.64 -13.81 -10.85
CA SER A 653 -35.41 -15.18 -10.36
C SER A 653 -36.28 -16.21 -11.09
N GLY A 654 -37.36 -15.77 -11.72
CA GLY A 654 -38.42 -16.64 -12.22
C GLY A 654 -39.13 -17.35 -11.07
N LYS A 655 -39.33 -16.74 -9.91
CA LYS A 655 -40.12 -17.35 -8.82
C LYS A 655 -41.54 -17.67 -9.30
N GLU A 656 -42.19 -16.71 -9.95
CA GLU A 656 -43.52 -16.88 -10.55
C GLU A 656 -43.40 -17.50 -11.96
N ASP A 657 -44.29 -18.42 -12.33
CA ASP A 657 -44.40 -18.92 -13.71
C ASP A 657 -45.43 -18.06 -14.46
N ILE A 658 -44.94 -17.03 -15.15
CA ILE A 658 -45.79 -16.10 -15.88
C ILE A 658 -45.92 -16.56 -17.33
N GLU A 659 -47.17 -16.86 -17.73
CA GLU A 659 -47.51 -17.59 -18.93
C GLU A 659 -46.96 -17.02 -20.24
N MET A 660 -46.68 -15.71 -20.33
CA MET A 660 -46.19 -15.10 -21.58
C MET A 660 -44.68 -15.25 -21.80
N PHE A 661 -43.89 -15.44 -20.74
CA PHE A 661 -42.43 -15.38 -20.81
C PHE A 661 -41.78 -16.76 -21.00
N PRO A 662 -40.53 -16.81 -21.51
CA PRO A 662 -39.89 -15.74 -22.28
C PRO A 662 -40.66 -15.51 -23.59
N SER A 663 -40.66 -14.27 -24.10
CA SER A 663 -41.35 -13.91 -25.36
C SER A 663 -40.48 -13.05 -26.26
N PHE A 664 -40.61 -13.23 -27.57
CA PHE A 664 -39.97 -12.39 -28.57
C PHE A 664 -41.00 -11.57 -29.33
N GLN A 665 -40.82 -10.25 -29.31
CA GLN A 665 -41.63 -9.29 -30.06
C GLN A 665 -40.81 -8.74 -31.21
N SER A 666 -41.08 -9.19 -32.43
CA SER A 666 -40.36 -8.71 -33.60
C SER A 666 -40.82 -7.30 -33.99
N LYS A 667 -39.88 -6.54 -34.54
CA LYS A 667 -40.05 -5.19 -35.07
C LYS A 667 -39.65 -5.19 -36.54
N GLY A 668 -40.38 -4.40 -37.33
CA GLY A 668 -40.14 -4.29 -38.77
C GLY A 668 -40.42 -5.58 -39.55
N LYS A 669 -39.92 -5.62 -40.78
CA LYS A 669 -40.03 -6.77 -41.68
C LYS A 669 -38.90 -7.77 -41.40
N SER A 670 -39.15 -9.04 -41.66
CA SER A 670 -38.14 -10.11 -41.67
C SER A 670 -38.44 -11.10 -42.80
N TYR A 671 -37.54 -12.04 -43.09
CA TYR A 671 -37.64 -12.82 -44.33
C TYR A 671 -37.38 -14.30 -44.11
N VAL A 672 -38.08 -15.14 -44.88
CA VAL A 672 -37.73 -16.56 -45.06
C VAL A 672 -37.25 -16.72 -46.50
N TYR A 673 -35.99 -17.14 -46.66
CA TYR A 673 -35.39 -17.36 -47.97
C TYR A 673 -35.37 -18.84 -48.35
N TYR A 674 -35.57 -19.07 -49.65
CA TYR A 674 -35.56 -20.40 -50.27
C TYR A 674 -34.28 -20.67 -51.09
N PHE A 675 -33.33 -19.73 -51.07
CA PHE A 675 -32.02 -19.84 -51.73
C PHE A 675 -31.13 -20.87 -51.02
N ARG A 676 -31.11 -22.11 -51.49
CA ARG A 676 -30.38 -23.22 -50.87
C ARG A 676 -29.89 -24.21 -51.93
N ASP A 677 -28.86 -24.98 -51.59
CA ASP A 677 -28.35 -26.04 -52.47
C ASP A 677 -29.44 -27.10 -52.77
N SER A 678 -30.22 -27.44 -51.74
CA SER A 678 -31.34 -28.39 -51.84
C SER A 678 -32.50 -27.92 -52.71
N THR A 679 -32.55 -26.64 -53.12
CA THR A 679 -33.60 -26.10 -54.00
C THR A 679 -33.09 -25.97 -55.43
N GLN A 680 -32.85 -27.12 -56.07
CA GLN A 680 -32.38 -27.22 -57.46
C GLN A 680 -31.09 -26.41 -57.70
N ASN A 681 -30.08 -26.57 -56.84
CA ASN A 681 -28.79 -25.86 -56.92
C ASN A 681 -28.98 -24.33 -56.96
N PHE A 682 -29.63 -23.78 -55.93
CA PHE A 682 -29.84 -22.34 -55.75
C PHE A 682 -30.75 -21.65 -56.80
N ALA A 683 -31.71 -22.37 -57.38
CA ALA A 683 -32.60 -21.84 -58.41
C ALA A 683 -33.42 -20.60 -57.95
N TYR A 684 -33.79 -20.54 -56.67
CA TYR A 684 -34.55 -19.42 -56.10
C TYR A 684 -33.64 -18.32 -55.58
N LYS A 685 -33.40 -17.28 -56.40
CA LYS A 685 -32.53 -16.15 -56.03
C LYS A 685 -33.09 -15.38 -54.83
N ARG A 686 -32.19 -14.99 -53.93
CA ARG A 686 -32.52 -14.37 -52.64
C ARG A 686 -33.21 -13.01 -52.77
N ASP A 687 -32.87 -12.25 -53.79
CA ASP A 687 -33.34 -10.89 -54.06
C ASP A 687 -34.72 -10.83 -54.71
N SER A 688 -35.18 -11.94 -55.31
CA SER A 688 -36.44 -11.98 -56.05
C SER A 688 -37.41 -13.08 -55.57
N PHE A 689 -36.93 -14.13 -54.89
CA PHE A 689 -37.75 -15.23 -54.38
C PHE A 689 -37.62 -15.39 -52.86
N TYR A 690 -38.61 -14.89 -52.11
CA TYR A 690 -38.62 -14.91 -50.65
C TYR A 690 -40.02 -14.70 -50.07
N PHE A 691 -40.19 -15.07 -48.82
CA PHE A 691 -41.39 -14.73 -48.06
C PHE A 691 -41.08 -13.62 -47.07
N GLU A 692 -41.72 -12.46 -47.22
CA GLU A 692 -41.60 -11.31 -46.31
C GLU A 692 -42.61 -11.42 -45.17
N LEU A 693 -42.11 -11.43 -43.93
CA LEU A 693 -42.91 -11.51 -42.70
C LEU A 693 -43.26 -10.11 -42.19
N LYS A 694 -44.51 -9.94 -41.77
CA LYS A 694 -44.94 -8.82 -40.93
C LYS A 694 -44.40 -8.99 -39.50
N PRO A 695 -44.37 -7.91 -38.68
CA PRO A 695 -44.10 -8.03 -37.26
C PRO A 695 -44.99 -9.09 -36.59
N PHE A 696 -44.40 -9.85 -35.67
CA PHE A 696 -45.02 -11.00 -35.03
C PHE A 696 -44.59 -11.08 -33.56
N SER A 697 -45.31 -11.87 -32.77
CA SER A 697 -44.96 -12.15 -31.37
C SER A 697 -45.00 -13.64 -31.13
N LEU A 698 -43.94 -14.15 -30.51
CA LEU A 698 -43.84 -15.53 -30.06
C LEU A 698 -43.73 -15.51 -28.53
N ASN A 699 -44.75 -16.05 -27.87
CA ASN A 699 -44.78 -16.19 -26.42
C ASN A 699 -44.37 -17.62 -26.03
N LYS A 700 -43.97 -17.82 -24.77
CA LYS A 700 -43.59 -19.14 -24.24
C LYS A 700 -42.50 -19.81 -25.05
N LEU A 701 -41.39 -19.11 -25.31
CA LEU A 701 -40.32 -19.67 -26.14
C LEU A 701 -39.75 -20.97 -25.53
N ASP A 702 -39.85 -21.16 -24.22
CA ASP A 702 -39.45 -22.36 -23.47
C ASP A 702 -40.46 -23.53 -23.53
N LYS A 703 -41.69 -23.28 -23.99
CA LYS A 703 -42.77 -24.26 -24.19
C LYS A 703 -43.32 -24.18 -25.63
N LEU A 704 -42.47 -23.76 -26.57
CA LEU A 704 -42.82 -23.57 -27.99
C LEU A 704 -43.31 -24.87 -28.63
N ASN A 705 -44.37 -24.79 -29.44
CA ASN A 705 -44.95 -25.91 -30.16
C ASN A 705 -45.22 -25.53 -31.63
N ALA A 706 -45.57 -26.53 -32.45
CA ALA A 706 -45.79 -26.33 -33.89
C ALA A 706 -46.94 -25.35 -34.20
N SER A 707 -48.01 -25.32 -33.40
CA SER A 707 -49.16 -24.44 -33.65
C SER A 707 -48.88 -22.98 -33.33
N ALA A 708 -47.88 -22.69 -32.49
CA ALA A 708 -47.41 -21.34 -32.24
C ALA A 708 -46.62 -20.74 -33.42
N LEU A 709 -46.18 -21.56 -34.38
CA LEU A 709 -45.40 -21.13 -35.54
C LEU A 709 -46.32 -20.72 -36.69
N GLU A 710 -46.95 -19.56 -36.56
CA GLU A 710 -47.73 -18.91 -37.62
C GLU A 710 -47.23 -17.49 -37.86
N PHE A 711 -46.84 -17.19 -39.10
CA PHE A 711 -46.31 -15.89 -39.48
C PHE A 711 -47.04 -15.34 -40.70
N LYS A 712 -47.66 -14.17 -40.53
CA LYS A 712 -48.35 -13.44 -41.61
C LYS A 712 -47.33 -12.73 -42.49
N GLY A 713 -47.56 -12.76 -43.80
CA GLY A 713 -46.65 -12.12 -44.73
C GLY A 713 -47.07 -12.24 -46.18
N SER A 714 -46.08 -12.12 -47.06
CA SER A 714 -46.27 -12.11 -48.51
C SER A 714 -45.14 -12.86 -49.21
N LEU A 715 -45.48 -13.74 -50.15
CA LEU A 715 -44.51 -14.37 -51.04
C LEU A 715 -44.22 -13.47 -52.24
N PHE A 716 -42.94 -13.21 -52.46
CA PHE A 716 -42.38 -12.67 -53.70
C PHE A 716 -41.72 -13.83 -54.44
N SER A 717 -42.12 -14.05 -55.68
CA SER A 717 -41.82 -15.31 -56.40
C SER A 717 -41.04 -15.11 -57.70
N SER A 718 -40.16 -14.12 -57.78
CA SER A 718 -39.40 -13.76 -59.00
C SER A 718 -40.31 -13.52 -60.21
N ASP A 719 -41.40 -12.79 -60.01
CA ASP A 719 -42.41 -12.48 -61.03
C ASP A 719 -43.11 -13.72 -61.63
N ILE A 720 -42.90 -14.92 -61.05
CA ILE A 720 -43.63 -16.13 -61.45
C ILE A 720 -45.10 -15.94 -61.14
N PHE A 721 -45.45 -15.49 -59.94
CA PHE A 721 -46.81 -15.13 -59.54
C PHE A 721 -46.84 -13.70 -58.98
N PRO A 722 -47.99 -13.00 -59.08
CA PRO A 722 -48.24 -11.81 -58.28
C PRO A 722 -48.02 -12.06 -56.79
N GLU A 723 -47.78 -10.99 -56.02
CA GLU A 723 -47.59 -11.06 -54.56
C GLU A 723 -48.71 -11.88 -53.90
N ILE A 724 -48.34 -12.99 -53.25
CA ILE A 724 -49.29 -13.87 -52.55
C ILE A 724 -49.27 -13.54 -51.07
N LYS A 725 -50.35 -12.93 -50.57
CA LYS A 725 -50.53 -12.61 -49.14
C LYS A 725 -51.08 -13.82 -48.42
N GLU A 726 -50.33 -14.35 -47.45
CA GLU A 726 -50.69 -15.59 -46.76
C GLU A 726 -50.08 -15.69 -45.36
N SER A 727 -50.48 -16.70 -44.58
CA SER A 727 -49.77 -17.11 -43.36
C SER A 727 -48.91 -18.35 -43.63
N ILE A 728 -47.59 -18.26 -43.40
CA ILE A 728 -46.74 -19.46 -43.34
C ILE A 728 -46.85 -20.14 -41.98
N ARG A 729 -46.92 -21.46 -42.01
CA ARG A 729 -46.99 -22.35 -40.84
C ARG A 729 -46.05 -23.52 -41.02
N LEU A 730 -45.69 -24.19 -39.92
CA LEU A 730 -44.89 -25.41 -39.97
C LEU A 730 -45.63 -26.51 -40.77
N ARG A 731 -44.92 -27.18 -41.69
CA ARG A 731 -45.42 -28.27 -42.53
C ARG A 731 -44.81 -29.61 -42.12
N GLU A 732 -45.31 -30.69 -42.71
CA GLU A 732 -44.85 -32.06 -42.40
C GLU A 732 -43.36 -32.26 -42.66
N ASP A 733 -42.82 -31.59 -43.68
CA ASP A 733 -41.39 -31.56 -44.02
C ASP A 733 -40.54 -30.66 -43.10
N GLN A 734 -41.13 -30.17 -42.01
CA GLN A 734 -40.55 -29.22 -41.05
C GLN A 734 -40.24 -27.83 -41.62
N SER A 735 -40.57 -27.54 -42.87
CA SER A 735 -40.41 -26.19 -43.43
C SER A 735 -41.56 -25.28 -43.01
N LEU A 736 -41.32 -23.97 -43.05
CA LEU A 736 -42.39 -22.97 -43.02
C LEU A 736 -42.92 -22.77 -44.44
N GLY A 737 -44.21 -23.04 -44.62
CA GLY A 737 -44.90 -22.93 -45.90
C GLY A 737 -46.39 -22.63 -45.75
N PHE A 738 -47.10 -22.51 -46.87
CA PHE A 738 -48.52 -22.23 -46.90
C PHE A 738 -49.27 -23.12 -47.90
N ILE A 739 -50.59 -23.22 -47.73
CA ILE A 739 -51.49 -23.81 -48.72
C ILE A 739 -52.36 -22.67 -49.21
N HIS A 740 -52.35 -22.40 -50.51
CA HIS A 740 -53.12 -21.33 -51.13
C HIS A 740 -54.10 -21.91 -52.14
N LEU A 741 -55.39 -21.68 -51.92
CA LEU A 741 -56.44 -22.13 -52.82
C LEU A 741 -56.65 -21.05 -53.88
N THR A 742 -56.34 -21.37 -55.14
CA THR A 742 -56.55 -20.46 -56.26
C THR A 742 -58.02 -20.38 -56.64
N GLN A 743 -58.43 -19.27 -57.27
CA GLN A 743 -59.76 -19.16 -57.89
C GLN A 743 -59.87 -20.09 -59.11
N ASP A 744 -61.09 -20.28 -59.63
CA ASP A 744 -61.38 -21.18 -60.77
C ASP A 744 -60.51 -20.92 -62.01
N LYS A 745 -60.08 -19.67 -62.21
CA LYS A 745 -59.21 -19.27 -63.33
C LYS A 745 -57.70 -19.41 -63.06
N GLY A 746 -57.30 -19.84 -61.87
CA GLY A 746 -55.90 -19.93 -61.44
C GLY A 746 -55.25 -18.56 -61.13
N LEU A 747 -53.93 -18.56 -60.98
CA LEU A 747 -53.10 -17.35 -60.86
C LEU A 747 -52.37 -17.09 -62.20
N PRO A 748 -52.21 -15.83 -62.63
CA PRO A 748 -51.41 -15.51 -63.80
C PRO A 748 -49.93 -15.84 -63.53
N VAL A 749 -49.20 -16.29 -64.57
CA VAL A 749 -47.81 -16.73 -64.48
C VAL A 749 -46.91 -15.90 -65.39
N TYR A 750 -45.73 -15.46 -64.90
CA TYR A 750 -44.75 -14.65 -65.62
C TYR A 750 -45.30 -13.30 -66.09
N THR A 751 -45.76 -12.47 -65.15
CA THR A 751 -46.32 -11.13 -65.41
C THR A 751 -45.36 -10.00 -65.14
#